data_AF-A0A6P5Q2S0-F1
#
_entry.id   AF-A0A6P5Q2S0-F1
#
_cell.length_a   1.000
_cell.length_b   1.000
_cell.length_c   1.000
_cell.angle_alpha   90.00
_cell.angle_beta   90.00
_cell.angle_gamma   90.00
#
_symmetry.space_group_name_H-M   'P 1'
#
loop_
_entity.id
_entity.type
_entity.pdbx_description
1 polymer ?
#
loop_
_entity_poly.entity_id
_entity_poly.type
_entity_poly.pdbx_seq_one_letter_code
_entity_poly.pdbx_strand_id
1 'polypeptide(L)'
;MSKRRKLPAQQPACLETFSPDILNDVSELFAKSFSYRKPLDNEWQLPAPTESFTCGHLEFRAFLDLKNSLNEVKNLLSDKKLDEWHRHTAFTNKAGKIISHVKKAVNAELCTQAWCKFQEILCSFPLIPQEAFQSGRLNSLHLCEAPGAFIASLNHYLKSHRFPCEWSWVANSLNPYHEANDNLRMITDDRLMANTLHCWYFGPDNTGDIMTLKYLTGLQDFLSGMSPIHLVTADGSFDCQGNPGEQEALVSSLHYCEAVTALITLGDGGSFVLKMFTLFEHCSVNLMYLLNCTFDQVHVFKPATSKAGNSEVYVVCLRYKGREAVQPLLSRMVLNFGTEMTRKALFPHHVIPKSFLERHEECCTFFHRYQLETISENIRLFESMGTGEQERLNNLRDCAVQYFMQKFQLKPLSRNHWLVKKSNIGCSTNTKWFGQRNKYFKTYNERKMLETLSWKDKVAKGYFNSWAEEHTVYHPGQNSLLEGTASSLEYHSWQVLEGKKLPKVKCSPFCDGEILKTLNEAIEKSLGEALSVDSKVSSKQQYRCCPVFSEESVLSELLSLTKCLPDEQGAEPSGPVKCLLVGSPAVCDLQMPAPLEVQLLESVELTAFSCSLLHDGDPAYQHLFLDCLLHSLRRLHTGDVMILPILSCFTRFMAGLTFVLHGCFRFITFSCPTSLEPLRTCAVLLCIGYQNLPDAVFQFLQNVHDLLSKLLHPSAPRQVLQFLPMEVLLQGTLLDFLWDLNAAIAKRHLHLIIQGERDQAISSLEL
;
A
#
# COMPACT_ATOMS: atom_id res chain seq x y z
N MET A 1 3.69 -36.01 16.67
CA MET A 1 2.65 -36.69 15.89
C MET A 1 1.33 -36.64 16.64
N SER A 2 0.35 -35.85 16.17
CA SER A 2 -1.06 -35.97 16.55
C SER A 2 -1.87 -35.84 15.25
N LYS A 3 -2.45 -36.96 14.82
CA LYS A 3 -3.20 -37.07 13.56
C LYS A 3 -4.50 -36.28 13.71
N ARG A 4 -4.52 -35.04 13.21
CA ARG A 4 -5.78 -34.33 12.93
C ARG A 4 -6.58 -35.17 11.93
N ARG A 5 -7.67 -35.78 12.41
CA ARG A 5 -8.71 -36.39 11.58
C ARG A 5 -9.13 -35.38 10.51
N LYS A 6 -8.85 -35.67 9.24
CA LYS A 6 -9.50 -35.01 8.11
C LYS A 6 -11.00 -35.28 8.25
N LEU A 7 -11.79 -34.23 8.47
CA LEU A 7 -13.23 -34.28 8.25
C LEU A 7 -13.47 -34.68 6.78
N PRO A 8 -14.48 -35.51 6.47
CA PRO A 8 -14.78 -35.88 5.08
C PRO A 8 -15.08 -34.60 4.28
N ALA A 9 -14.57 -34.53 3.05
CA ALA A 9 -15.03 -33.53 2.10
C ALA A 9 -16.55 -33.70 1.98
N GLN A 10 -17.31 -32.67 2.37
CA GLN A 10 -18.75 -32.64 2.12
C GLN A 10 -18.97 -32.86 0.63
N GLN A 11 -19.75 -33.89 0.28
CA GLN A 11 -20.25 -34.04 -1.08
C GLN A 11 -20.88 -32.71 -1.52
N PRO A 12 -20.67 -32.24 -2.76
CA PRO A 12 -21.35 -31.05 -3.23
C PRO A 12 -22.85 -31.37 -3.18
N ALA A 13 -23.57 -30.70 -2.27
CA ALA A 13 -25.02 -30.74 -2.31
C ALA A 13 -25.48 -30.25 -3.69
N CYS A 14 -26.53 -30.88 -4.22
CA CYS A 14 -27.05 -30.62 -5.55
C CYS A 14 -27.93 -29.37 -5.50
N LEU A 15 -27.91 -28.51 -6.53
CA LEU A 15 -28.82 -27.35 -6.62
C LEU A 15 -30.31 -27.74 -6.48
N GLU A 16 -30.64 -28.99 -6.80
CA GLU A 16 -31.99 -29.59 -6.66
C GLU A 16 -32.50 -29.64 -5.21
N THR A 17 -31.63 -29.44 -4.20
CA THR A 17 -32.04 -29.42 -2.79
C THR A 17 -32.64 -28.09 -2.35
N PHE A 18 -32.56 -27.03 -3.16
CA PHE A 18 -33.10 -25.71 -2.84
C PHE A 18 -34.47 -25.49 -3.47
N SER A 19 -35.30 -24.67 -2.82
CA SER A 19 -36.59 -24.29 -3.39
C SER A 19 -36.42 -23.45 -4.67
N PRO A 20 -37.41 -23.47 -5.58
CA PRO A 20 -37.37 -22.68 -6.81
C PRO A 20 -37.15 -21.18 -6.57
N ASP A 21 -37.75 -20.62 -5.51
CA ASP A 21 -37.61 -19.20 -5.16
C ASP A 21 -36.17 -18.84 -4.79
N ILE A 22 -35.49 -19.71 -4.02
CA ILE A 22 -34.09 -19.52 -3.63
C ILE A 22 -33.17 -19.59 -4.86
N LEU A 23 -33.45 -20.52 -5.77
CA LEU A 23 -32.69 -20.65 -7.02
C LEU A 23 -32.88 -19.43 -7.93
N ASN A 24 -34.10 -18.90 -8.01
CA ASN A 24 -34.39 -17.70 -8.78
C ASN A 24 -33.68 -16.47 -8.21
N ASP A 25 -33.77 -16.25 -6.89
CA ASP A 25 -33.07 -15.16 -6.20
C ASP A 25 -31.55 -15.21 -6.41
N VAL A 26 -30.96 -16.41 -6.39
CA VAL A 26 -29.53 -16.60 -6.65
C VAL A 26 -29.21 -16.40 -8.13
N SER A 27 -30.04 -16.90 -9.04
CA SER A 27 -29.85 -16.65 -10.48
C SER A 27 -29.83 -15.16 -10.79
N GLU A 28 -30.77 -14.39 -10.23
CA GLU A 28 -30.84 -12.94 -10.36
C GLU A 28 -29.59 -12.25 -9.78
N LEU A 29 -29.10 -12.73 -8.62
CA LEU A 29 -27.86 -12.22 -8.02
C LEU A 29 -26.67 -12.28 -8.98
N PHE A 30 -26.61 -13.28 -9.87
CA PHE A 30 -25.56 -13.48 -10.87
C PHE A 30 -25.89 -12.92 -12.26
N ALA A 31 -27.04 -12.28 -12.45
CA ALA A 31 -27.51 -11.77 -13.75
C ALA A 31 -27.35 -10.25 -13.92
N LYS A 32 -26.75 -9.55 -12.95
CA LYS A 32 -26.58 -8.09 -12.95
C LYS A 32 -25.55 -7.61 -13.98
N SER A 33 -25.97 -7.59 -15.24
CA SER A 33 -25.19 -7.16 -16.40
C SER A 33 -26.05 -6.31 -17.33
N PHE A 34 -25.46 -5.25 -17.88
CA PHE A 34 -26.07 -4.40 -18.89
C PHE A 34 -25.15 -4.28 -20.09
N SER A 35 -25.70 -4.44 -21.29
CA SER A 35 -24.94 -4.35 -22.55
C SER A 35 -25.41 -3.15 -23.35
N TYR A 36 -24.47 -2.30 -23.78
CA TYR A 36 -24.80 -1.20 -24.69
C TYR A 36 -25.07 -1.76 -26.08
N ARG A 37 -26.26 -1.47 -26.61
CA ARG A 37 -26.66 -1.81 -27.98
C ARG A 37 -26.46 -0.58 -28.85
N LYS A 38 -25.44 -0.62 -29.70
CA LYS A 38 -25.15 0.48 -30.62
C LYS A 38 -26.19 0.52 -31.74
N PRO A 39 -26.58 1.71 -32.20
CA PRO A 39 -27.53 1.83 -33.29
C PRO A 39 -26.90 1.37 -34.61
N LEU A 40 -27.73 0.83 -35.52
CA LEU A 40 -27.29 0.24 -36.79
C LEU A 40 -26.77 1.28 -37.79
N ASP A 41 -27.17 2.54 -37.63
CA ASP A 41 -26.78 3.68 -38.45
C ASP A 41 -25.39 4.22 -38.10
N ASN A 42 -24.67 3.59 -37.16
CA ASN A 42 -23.35 4.01 -36.69
C ASN A 42 -23.33 5.45 -36.13
N GLU A 43 -24.45 5.95 -35.57
CA GLU A 43 -24.53 7.29 -34.96
C GLU A 43 -23.46 7.54 -33.88
N TRP A 44 -23.08 6.50 -33.13
CA TRP A 44 -22.10 6.60 -32.05
C TRP A 44 -20.67 6.57 -32.61
N GLN A 45 -20.16 7.76 -32.96
CA GLN A 45 -18.77 7.98 -33.41
C GLN A 45 -18.04 8.97 -32.50
N LEU A 46 -16.71 8.92 -32.55
CA LEU A 46 -15.91 9.93 -31.86
C LEU A 46 -16.20 11.33 -32.42
N PRO A 47 -16.51 12.32 -31.56
CA PRO A 47 -16.62 13.71 -31.98
C PRO A 47 -15.30 14.25 -32.57
N ALA A 48 -15.37 15.40 -33.25
CA ALA A 48 -14.16 15.99 -33.80
C ALA A 48 -13.16 16.33 -32.66
N PRO A 49 -11.86 16.05 -32.80
CA PRO A 49 -10.89 16.32 -31.73
C PRO A 49 -10.85 17.79 -31.28
N THR A 50 -11.22 18.72 -32.16
CA THR A 50 -11.33 20.16 -31.88
C THR A 50 -12.44 20.51 -30.90
N GLU A 51 -13.45 19.65 -30.73
CA GLU A 51 -14.57 19.87 -29.80
C GLU A 51 -14.22 19.40 -28.37
N SER A 52 -13.16 18.59 -28.22
CA SER A 52 -12.74 18.06 -26.93
C SER A 52 -12.15 19.12 -25.99
N PHE A 53 -12.53 19.06 -24.71
CA PHE A 53 -12.06 19.97 -23.65
C PHE A 53 -12.35 21.45 -23.93
N THR A 54 -13.49 21.75 -24.54
CA THR A 54 -13.93 23.12 -24.89
C THR A 54 -14.82 23.76 -23.83
N CYS A 55 -15.53 22.99 -23.01
CA CYS A 55 -16.42 23.47 -21.96
C CYS A 55 -16.18 22.79 -20.60
N GLY A 56 -16.76 23.35 -19.54
CA GLY A 56 -16.83 22.71 -18.22
C GLY A 56 -17.78 21.52 -18.19
N HIS A 57 -17.80 20.82 -17.06
CA HIS A 57 -18.80 19.79 -16.81
C HIS A 57 -20.21 20.39 -16.66
N LEU A 58 -21.24 19.61 -17.02
CA LEU A 58 -22.63 20.01 -16.97
C LEU A 58 -23.43 18.86 -16.37
N GLU A 59 -24.34 19.16 -15.46
CA GLU A 59 -25.19 18.16 -14.85
C GLU A 59 -26.37 17.83 -15.77
N PHE A 60 -26.59 16.54 -16.02
CA PHE A 60 -27.79 16.08 -16.71
C PHE A 60 -28.88 15.87 -15.67
N ARG A 61 -30.06 16.44 -15.90
CA ARG A 61 -31.14 16.43 -14.90
C ARG A 61 -31.52 15.01 -14.46
N ALA A 62 -31.70 14.09 -15.41
CA ALA A 62 -32.05 12.70 -15.11
C ALA A 62 -31.01 12.01 -14.21
N PHE A 63 -29.71 12.20 -14.48
CA PHE A 63 -28.64 11.59 -13.68
C PHE A 63 -28.49 12.26 -12.31
N LEU A 64 -28.72 13.57 -12.22
CA LEU A 64 -28.73 14.28 -10.94
C LEU A 64 -29.86 13.79 -10.03
N ASP A 65 -31.05 13.54 -10.58
CA ASP A 65 -32.17 12.99 -9.82
C ASP A 65 -31.84 11.57 -9.28
N LEU A 66 -31.17 10.73 -10.08
CA LEU A 66 -30.65 9.42 -9.62
C LEU A 66 -29.59 9.56 -8.51
N LYS A 67 -28.65 10.52 -8.66
CA LYS A 67 -27.62 10.81 -7.65
C LYS A 67 -28.24 11.22 -6.32
N ASN A 68 -29.19 12.16 -6.36
CA ASN A 68 -29.88 12.66 -5.17
C ASN A 68 -30.66 11.54 -4.47
N SER A 69 -31.46 10.79 -5.22
CA SER A 69 -32.22 9.64 -4.70
C SER A 69 -31.33 8.59 -4.04
N LEU A 70 -30.19 8.25 -4.64
CA LEU A 70 -29.27 7.28 -4.05
C LEU A 70 -28.60 7.82 -2.78
N ASN A 71 -28.20 9.09 -2.78
CA ASN A 71 -27.55 9.72 -1.63
C ASN A 71 -28.51 9.88 -0.45
N GLU A 72 -29.79 10.17 -0.69
CA GLU A 72 -30.83 10.17 0.36
C GLU A 72 -30.88 8.84 1.12
N VAL A 73 -30.89 7.72 0.40
CA VAL A 73 -30.92 6.39 1.02
C VAL A 73 -29.59 6.01 1.69
N LYS A 74 -28.44 6.38 1.09
CA LYS A 74 -27.12 6.20 1.73
C LYS A 74 -27.00 6.99 3.04
N ASN A 75 -27.59 8.18 3.12
CA ASN A 75 -27.52 9.03 4.30
C ASN A 75 -28.20 8.41 5.52
N LEU A 76 -29.17 7.49 5.33
CA LEU A 76 -29.78 6.70 6.41
C LEU A 76 -28.79 5.77 7.14
N LEU A 77 -27.57 5.62 6.62
CA LEU A 77 -26.50 4.81 7.21
C LEU A 77 -25.56 5.61 8.12
N SER A 78 -25.65 6.95 8.13
CA SER A 78 -24.65 7.84 8.74
C SER A 78 -24.47 7.63 10.24
N ASP A 79 -25.53 7.25 10.95
CA ASP A 79 -25.56 7.03 12.40
C ASP A 79 -25.41 5.56 12.80
N LYS A 80 -25.23 4.65 11.84
CA LYS A 80 -25.01 3.24 12.15
C LYS A 80 -23.55 3.01 12.55
N LYS A 81 -23.33 2.32 13.66
CA LYS A 81 -21.98 1.91 14.08
C LYS A 81 -21.36 1.01 13.02
N LEU A 82 -20.15 1.37 12.60
CA LEU A 82 -19.52 0.79 11.42
C LEU A 82 -19.30 -0.72 11.56
N ASP A 83 -18.87 -1.19 12.74
CA ASP A 83 -18.59 -2.62 12.98
C ASP A 83 -19.86 -3.46 13.07
N GLU A 84 -20.91 -2.96 13.74
CA GLU A 84 -22.22 -3.61 13.83
C GLU A 84 -22.86 -3.69 12.44
N TRP A 85 -22.84 -2.58 11.69
CA TRP A 85 -23.34 -2.53 10.32
C TRP A 85 -22.54 -3.44 9.37
N HIS A 86 -21.22 -3.48 9.50
CA HIS A 86 -20.39 -4.40 8.72
C HIS A 86 -20.66 -5.87 9.06
N ARG A 87 -20.82 -6.21 10.34
CA ARG A 87 -21.18 -7.57 10.77
C ARG A 87 -22.54 -7.98 10.21
N HIS A 88 -23.51 -7.08 10.28
CA HIS A 88 -24.84 -7.27 9.69
C HIS A 88 -24.79 -7.47 8.18
N THR A 89 -24.19 -6.52 7.45
CA THR A 89 -24.11 -6.59 5.98
C THR A 89 -23.24 -7.75 5.48
N ALA A 90 -22.28 -8.22 6.27
CA ALA A 90 -21.56 -9.46 5.99
C ALA A 90 -22.44 -10.70 6.15
N PHE A 91 -23.39 -10.67 7.10
CA PHE A 91 -24.35 -11.74 7.30
C PHE A 91 -25.45 -11.77 6.23
N THR A 92 -26.02 -10.62 5.87
CA THR A 92 -27.09 -10.50 4.87
C THR A 92 -26.59 -10.60 3.42
N ASN A 93 -25.28 -10.48 3.20
CA ASN A 93 -24.71 -10.68 1.86
C ASN A 93 -24.97 -12.11 1.38
N LYS A 94 -25.86 -12.24 0.38
CA LYS A 94 -26.22 -13.50 -0.29
C LYS A 94 -24.99 -14.23 -0.86
N ALA A 95 -23.94 -13.53 -1.28
CA ALA A 95 -22.68 -14.11 -1.76
C ALA A 95 -21.62 -14.32 -0.64
N GLY A 96 -21.94 -14.00 0.61
CA GLY A 96 -20.96 -13.85 1.69
C GLY A 96 -20.22 -15.14 2.11
N LYS A 97 -20.68 -16.33 1.69
CA LYS A 97 -20.00 -17.61 1.96
C LYS A 97 -19.01 -18.01 0.84
N ILE A 98 -19.15 -17.47 -0.38
CA ILE A 98 -18.41 -17.87 -1.59
C ILE A 98 -16.89 -17.80 -1.38
N ILE A 99 -16.35 -16.65 -0.98
CA ILE A 99 -14.90 -16.45 -0.87
C ILE A 99 -14.27 -17.47 0.07
N SER A 100 -14.89 -17.68 1.24
CA SER A 100 -14.37 -18.65 2.23
C SER A 100 -14.44 -20.10 1.75
N HIS A 101 -15.43 -20.42 0.91
CA HIS A 101 -15.57 -21.73 0.30
C HIS A 101 -14.53 -21.92 -0.82
N VAL A 102 -14.42 -20.97 -1.75
CA VAL A 102 -13.45 -20.99 -2.86
C VAL A 102 -12.03 -21.14 -2.30
N LYS A 103 -11.65 -20.35 -1.30
CA LYS A 103 -10.33 -20.43 -0.66
C LYS A 103 -10.00 -21.84 -0.17
N LYS A 104 -10.98 -22.59 0.35
CA LYS A 104 -10.81 -23.96 0.86
C LYS A 104 -10.88 -25.01 -0.25
N ALA A 105 -11.89 -24.92 -1.12
CA ALA A 105 -12.20 -25.95 -2.12
C ALA A 105 -11.26 -25.87 -3.33
N VAL A 106 -10.90 -24.66 -3.74
CA VAL A 106 -10.18 -24.38 -4.99
C VAL A 106 -8.68 -24.17 -4.75
N ASN A 107 -8.26 -23.96 -3.50
CA ASN A 107 -6.88 -23.63 -3.14
C ASN A 107 -6.33 -22.46 -3.99
N ALA A 108 -7.16 -21.41 -4.13
CA ALA A 108 -6.82 -20.22 -4.90
C ALA A 108 -5.77 -19.35 -4.17
N GLU A 109 -4.71 -18.98 -4.90
CA GLU A 109 -3.68 -18.04 -4.45
C GLU A 109 -4.29 -16.63 -4.31
N LEU A 110 -3.93 -15.92 -3.24
CA LEU A 110 -4.43 -14.57 -2.94
C LEU A 110 -5.97 -14.43 -3.12
N CYS A 111 -6.72 -15.44 -2.67
CA CYS A 111 -8.19 -15.49 -2.81
C CYS A 111 -8.87 -14.42 -1.94
N THR A 112 -8.97 -13.20 -2.47
CA THR A 112 -9.69 -12.06 -1.90
C THR A 112 -11.07 -11.90 -2.56
N GLN A 113 -11.83 -10.88 -2.14
CA GLN A 113 -13.07 -10.53 -2.83
C GLN A 113 -12.81 -10.10 -4.28
N ALA A 114 -11.75 -9.32 -4.54
CA ALA A 114 -11.36 -8.90 -5.90
C ALA A 114 -11.04 -10.10 -6.80
N TRP A 115 -10.38 -11.13 -6.26
CA TRP A 115 -10.14 -12.39 -6.97
C TRP A 115 -11.44 -13.02 -7.48
N CYS A 116 -12.46 -13.12 -6.62
CA CYS A 116 -13.75 -13.71 -7.01
C CYS A 116 -14.49 -12.83 -8.02
N LYS A 117 -14.45 -11.50 -7.88
CA LYS A 117 -15.07 -10.57 -8.85
C LYS A 117 -14.48 -10.77 -10.24
N PHE A 118 -13.15 -10.83 -10.35
CA PHE A 118 -12.49 -11.02 -11.63
C PHE A 118 -12.74 -12.41 -12.22
N GLN A 119 -12.80 -13.44 -11.37
CA GLN A 119 -13.19 -14.78 -11.80
C GLN A 119 -14.60 -14.79 -12.42
N GLU A 120 -15.56 -14.04 -11.85
CA GLU A 120 -16.90 -13.90 -12.45
C GLU A 120 -16.83 -13.22 -13.83
N ILE A 121 -16.01 -12.17 -13.97
CA ILE A 121 -15.81 -11.45 -15.24
C ILE A 121 -15.19 -12.38 -16.29
N LEU A 122 -14.08 -13.06 -15.96
CA LEU A 122 -13.37 -13.99 -16.84
C LEU A 122 -14.27 -15.11 -17.37
N CYS A 123 -15.17 -15.63 -16.52
CA CYS A 123 -16.08 -16.70 -16.93
C CYS A 123 -17.35 -16.19 -17.63
N SER A 124 -17.66 -14.89 -17.55
CA SER A 124 -18.88 -14.30 -18.13
C SER A 124 -18.62 -13.58 -19.45
N PHE A 125 -17.37 -13.18 -19.72
CA PHE A 125 -16.98 -12.43 -20.91
C PHE A 125 -15.73 -13.05 -21.56
N PRO A 126 -15.65 -13.10 -22.91
CA PRO A 126 -14.49 -13.62 -23.61
C PRO A 126 -13.36 -12.58 -23.63
N LEU A 127 -12.71 -12.36 -22.48
CA LEU A 127 -11.68 -11.32 -22.33
C LEU A 127 -10.43 -11.59 -23.16
N ILE A 128 -10.09 -12.86 -23.39
CA ILE A 128 -8.88 -13.24 -24.12
C ILE A 128 -9.20 -13.28 -25.62
N PRO A 129 -8.60 -12.38 -26.43
CA PRO A 129 -8.92 -12.27 -27.85
C PRO A 129 -8.36 -13.45 -28.65
N GLN A 130 -8.90 -13.69 -29.85
CA GLN A 130 -8.56 -14.86 -30.68
C GLN A 130 -7.08 -14.84 -31.12
N GLU A 131 -6.54 -13.64 -31.31
CA GLU A 131 -5.15 -13.35 -31.68
C GLU A 131 -4.15 -13.92 -30.68
N ALA A 132 -4.49 -13.93 -29.38
CA ALA A 132 -3.64 -14.55 -28.35
C ALA A 132 -3.50 -16.06 -28.59
N PHE A 133 -4.58 -16.73 -28.99
CA PHE A 133 -4.55 -18.16 -29.32
C PHE A 133 -3.77 -18.44 -30.61
N GLN A 134 -3.89 -17.57 -31.61
CA GLN A 134 -3.19 -17.71 -32.89
C GLN A 134 -1.68 -17.54 -32.73
N SER A 135 -1.25 -16.57 -31.92
CA SER A 135 0.16 -16.30 -31.63
C SER A 135 0.76 -17.25 -30.58
N GLY A 136 -0.08 -17.94 -29.80
CA GLY A 136 0.36 -18.74 -28.66
C GLY A 136 0.90 -17.92 -27.48
N ARG A 137 0.63 -16.60 -27.46
CA ARG A 137 1.12 -15.66 -26.43
C ARG A 137 -0.03 -14.81 -25.90
N LEU A 138 -0.04 -14.63 -24.58
CA LEU A 138 -0.95 -13.74 -23.88
C LEU A 138 -0.14 -12.73 -23.09
N ASN A 139 -0.37 -11.45 -23.37
CA ASN A 139 0.25 -10.34 -22.65
C ASN A 139 -0.84 -9.54 -21.95
N SER A 140 -0.71 -9.32 -20.64
CA SER A 140 -1.66 -8.49 -19.87
C SER A 140 -0.97 -7.36 -19.09
N LEU A 141 -1.68 -6.26 -18.96
CA LEU A 141 -1.30 -5.10 -18.15
C LEU A 141 -2.34 -4.87 -17.05
N HIS A 142 -1.90 -4.78 -15.81
CA HIS A 142 -2.78 -4.62 -14.65
C HIS A 142 -2.47 -3.30 -13.92
N LEU A 143 -3.37 -2.32 -14.04
CA LEU A 143 -3.24 -0.99 -13.47
C LEU A 143 -3.90 -0.93 -12.09
N CYS A 144 -3.23 -0.24 -11.16
CA CYS A 144 -3.69 -0.07 -9.78
C CYS A 144 -4.07 -1.39 -9.07
N GLU A 145 -3.26 -2.44 -9.29
CA GLU A 145 -3.64 -3.83 -9.08
C GLU A 145 -3.35 -4.38 -7.67
N ALA A 146 -2.60 -3.66 -6.83
CA ALA A 146 -2.23 -4.13 -5.49
C ALA A 146 -3.47 -4.63 -4.70
N PRO A 147 -3.43 -5.81 -4.06
CA PRO A 147 -2.25 -6.65 -3.83
C PRO A 147 -1.91 -7.65 -4.97
N GLY A 148 -2.66 -7.69 -6.08
CA GLY A 148 -2.45 -8.64 -7.18
C GLY A 148 -3.55 -9.69 -7.37
N ALA A 149 -4.77 -9.39 -6.93
CA ALA A 149 -5.85 -10.38 -6.89
C ALA A 149 -6.39 -10.76 -8.28
N PHE A 150 -6.44 -9.83 -9.25
CA PHE A 150 -6.85 -10.12 -10.61
C PHE A 150 -5.76 -10.92 -11.32
N ILE A 151 -4.49 -10.61 -11.09
CA ILE A 151 -3.36 -11.38 -11.62
C ILE A 151 -3.44 -12.85 -11.14
N ALA A 152 -3.63 -13.06 -9.83
CA ALA A 152 -3.75 -14.40 -9.27
C ALA A 152 -5.00 -15.15 -9.78
N SER A 153 -6.10 -14.44 -10.02
CA SER A 153 -7.32 -15.01 -10.64
C SER A 153 -7.11 -15.36 -12.10
N LEU A 154 -6.44 -14.51 -12.89
CA LEU A 154 -6.09 -14.79 -14.28
C LEU A 154 -5.20 -16.04 -14.37
N ASN A 155 -4.14 -16.11 -13.55
CA ASN A 155 -3.30 -17.30 -13.48
C ASN A 155 -4.13 -18.56 -13.22
N HIS A 156 -5.02 -18.50 -12.23
CA HIS A 156 -5.88 -19.63 -11.88
C HIS A 156 -6.79 -20.04 -13.05
N TYR A 157 -7.43 -19.08 -13.70
CA TYR A 157 -8.27 -19.32 -14.87
C TYR A 157 -7.47 -19.99 -16.00
N LEU A 158 -6.32 -19.44 -16.37
CA LEU A 158 -5.48 -19.97 -17.45
C LEU A 158 -5.00 -21.40 -17.18
N LYS A 159 -4.54 -21.69 -15.95
CA LYS A 159 -4.03 -23.01 -15.58
C LYS A 159 -5.13 -24.05 -15.45
N SER A 160 -6.29 -23.69 -14.88
CA SER A 160 -7.43 -24.60 -14.72
C SER A 160 -8.11 -24.98 -16.03
N HIS A 161 -8.05 -24.09 -17.04
CA HIS A 161 -8.55 -24.34 -18.39
C HIS A 161 -7.51 -24.89 -19.36
N ARG A 162 -6.26 -25.11 -18.90
CA ARG A 162 -5.12 -25.56 -19.73
C ARG A 162 -4.94 -24.69 -20.98
N PHE A 163 -4.96 -23.39 -20.77
CA PHE A 163 -4.88 -22.41 -21.85
C PHE A 163 -3.56 -22.57 -22.62
N PRO A 164 -3.58 -22.68 -23.97
CA PRO A 164 -2.42 -23.06 -24.77
C PRO A 164 -1.52 -21.86 -25.11
N CYS A 165 -1.39 -20.88 -24.21
CA CYS A 165 -0.58 -19.69 -24.42
C CYS A 165 0.47 -19.51 -23.32
N GLU A 166 1.65 -19.02 -23.70
CA GLU A 166 2.59 -18.44 -22.75
C GLU A 166 2.04 -17.10 -22.26
N TRP A 167 1.96 -16.93 -20.94
CA TRP A 167 1.40 -15.72 -20.35
C TRP A 167 2.49 -14.88 -19.69
N SER A 168 2.63 -13.66 -20.19
CA SER A 168 3.45 -12.61 -19.58
C SER A 168 2.54 -11.50 -19.08
N TRP A 169 2.91 -10.87 -17.97
CA TRP A 169 2.13 -9.78 -17.40
C TRP A 169 3.03 -8.69 -16.81
N VAL A 170 2.53 -7.47 -16.85
CA VAL A 170 3.10 -6.31 -16.16
C VAL A 170 2.01 -5.72 -15.28
N ALA A 171 2.38 -5.26 -14.09
CA ALA A 171 1.45 -4.64 -13.17
C ALA A 171 1.98 -3.32 -12.61
N ASN A 172 1.07 -2.53 -12.09
CA ASN A 172 1.36 -1.32 -11.39
C ASN A 172 0.42 -1.13 -10.19
N SER A 173 0.92 -0.44 -9.18
CA SER A 173 0.12 0.27 -8.19
C SER A 173 0.97 1.40 -7.62
N LEU A 174 0.41 2.20 -6.70
CA LEU A 174 1.25 3.03 -5.82
C LEU A 174 2.27 2.14 -5.12
N ASN A 175 3.54 2.54 -5.13
CA ASN A 175 4.63 1.74 -4.61
C ASN A 175 4.60 1.69 -3.07
N PRO A 176 4.37 0.53 -2.42
CA PRO A 176 4.36 0.39 -0.96
C PRO A 176 5.73 0.64 -0.31
N TYR A 177 6.80 0.67 -1.10
CA TYR A 177 8.16 0.91 -0.63
C TYR A 177 8.65 2.33 -0.90
N HIS A 178 7.83 3.19 -1.52
CA HIS A 178 8.17 4.59 -1.73
C HIS A 178 7.63 5.44 -0.57
N GLU A 179 8.53 5.93 0.27
CA GLU A 179 8.26 6.50 1.59
C GLU A 179 7.37 7.75 1.58
N ALA A 180 7.32 8.48 0.46
CA ALA A 180 6.42 9.64 0.31
C ALA A 180 4.96 9.28 -0.01
N ASN A 181 4.66 8.01 -0.30
CA ASN A 181 3.30 7.57 -0.60
C ASN A 181 2.44 7.51 0.67
N ASP A 182 1.14 7.74 0.50
CA ASP A 182 0.21 7.82 1.64
C ASP A 182 -0.45 6.45 1.88
N ASN A 183 -0.28 5.91 3.10
CA ASN A 183 -0.90 4.65 3.53
C ASN A 183 -2.44 4.66 3.48
N LEU A 184 -3.08 5.84 3.47
CA LEU A 184 -4.54 5.95 3.31
C LEU A 184 -4.99 5.82 1.85
N ARG A 185 -4.09 6.07 0.89
CA ARG A 185 -4.37 5.96 -0.55
C ARG A 185 -3.87 4.66 -1.15
N MET A 186 -2.92 4.01 -0.50
CA MET A 186 -2.17 2.86 -1.00
C MET A 186 -2.60 1.57 -0.30
N ILE A 187 -2.55 0.46 -1.04
CA ILE A 187 -2.67 -0.88 -0.45
C ILE A 187 -1.28 -1.37 -0.07
N THR A 188 -1.04 -1.55 1.22
CA THR A 188 0.24 -2.03 1.75
C THR A 188 0.42 -3.55 1.67
N ASP A 189 -0.63 -4.29 1.29
CA ASP A 189 -0.56 -5.74 1.12
C ASP A 189 0.28 -6.09 -0.11
N ASP A 190 1.49 -6.57 0.12
CA ASP A 190 2.54 -6.78 -0.86
C ASP A 190 2.87 -8.27 -1.11
N ARG A 191 2.03 -9.21 -0.64
CA ARG A 191 2.38 -10.64 -0.64
C ARG A 191 2.68 -11.22 -2.02
N LEU A 192 1.93 -10.83 -3.05
CA LEU A 192 2.27 -11.19 -4.44
C LEU A 192 3.42 -10.32 -4.94
N MET A 193 3.33 -9.00 -4.70
CA MET A 193 4.27 -8.00 -5.17
C MET A 193 5.71 -8.31 -4.79
N ALA A 194 6.00 -8.51 -3.51
CA ALA A 194 7.33 -8.81 -2.98
C ALA A 194 7.98 -10.05 -3.61
N ASN A 195 7.18 -11.02 -4.07
CA ASN A 195 7.65 -12.25 -4.70
C ASN A 195 7.66 -12.19 -6.24
N THR A 196 7.19 -11.08 -6.82
CA THR A 196 7.06 -10.89 -8.28
C THR A 196 7.52 -9.51 -8.72
N LEU A 197 8.37 -8.83 -7.93
CA LEU A 197 8.73 -7.41 -8.10
C LEU A 197 9.22 -7.04 -9.50
N HIS A 198 9.91 -7.95 -10.19
CA HIS A 198 10.36 -7.78 -11.57
C HIS A 198 9.22 -7.59 -12.60
N CYS A 199 7.98 -7.99 -12.26
CA CYS A 199 6.79 -7.75 -13.08
C CYS A 199 6.05 -6.45 -12.71
N TRP A 200 6.49 -5.71 -11.71
CA TRP A 200 5.86 -4.46 -11.26
C TRP A 200 6.63 -3.24 -11.76
N TYR A 201 5.90 -2.33 -12.40
CA TYR A 201 6.44 -1.08 -12.91
C TYR A 201 5.93 0.12 -12.11
N PHE A 202 6.82 0.80 -11.40
CA PHE A 202 6.52 1.95 -10.53
C PHE A 202 6.84 3.32 -11.17
N GLY A 203 7.24 3.35 -12.44
CA GLY A 203 7.58 4.58 -13.14
C GLY A 203 8.98 5.13 -12.82
N PRO A 204 9.45 6.15 -13.56
CA PRO A 204 10.81 6.70 -13.40
C PRO A 204 11.04 7.39 -12.04
N ASP A 205 10.00 7.94 -11.44
CA ASP A 205 10.05 8.58 -10.11
C ASP A 205 9.80 7.55 -8.98
N ASN A 206 9.57 6.27 -9.32
CA ASN A 206 9.34 5.12 -8.43
C ASN A 206 8.14 5.23 -7.47
N THR A 207 7.26 6.22 -7.65
CA THR A 207 6.05 6.41 -6.82
C THR A 207 4.94 5.42 -7.16
N GLY A 208 4.90 4.91 -8.40
CA GLY A 208 3.80 4.12 -8.92
C GLY A 208 2.56 4.92 -9.29
N ASP A 209 2.62 6.26 -9.26
CA ASP A 209 1.48 7.13 -9.60
C ASP A 209 1.23 7.19 -11.11
N ILE A 210 0.18 6.49 -11.55
CA ILE A 210 -0.21 6.40 -12.95
C ILE A 210 -0.76 7.70 -13.53
N MET A 211 -1.09 8.67 -12.69
CA MET A 211 -1.70 9.93 -13.11
C MET A 211 -0.66 10.95 -13.58
N THR A 212 0.60 10.54 -13.74
CA THR A 212 1.68 11.41 -14.22
C THR A 212 2.04 11.08 -15.66
N LEU A 213 2.27 12.10 -16.48
CA LEU A 213 2.68 11.90 -17.87
C LEU A 213 4.01 11.13 -17.97
N LYS A 214 4.94 11.37 -17.04
CA LYS A 214 6.22 10.64 -16.95
C LYS A 214 6.02 9.13 -16.76
N TYR A 215 5.03 8.74 -15.95
CA TYR A 215 4.69 7.34 -15.78
C TYR A 215 4.20 6.74 -17.10
N LEU A 216 3.24 7.40 -17.76
CA LEU A 216 2.67 6.95 -19.03
C LEU A 216 3.73 6.81 -20.14
N THR A 217 4.65 7.77 -20.26
CA THR A 217 5.74 7.69 -21.25
C THR A 217 6.70 6.54 -20.93
N GLY A 218 7.16 6.44 -19.68
CA GLY A 218 8.07 5.37 -19.30
C GLY A 218 7.43 3.98 -19.36
N LEU A 219 6.11 3.86 -19.14
CA LEU A 219 5.39 2.60 -19.30
C LEU A 219 5.38 2.14 -20.76
N GLN A 220 5.18 3.07 -21.71
CA GLN A 220 5.26 2.72 -23.14
C GLN A 220 6.65 2.21 -23.51
N ASP A 221 7.70 2.85 -23.00
CA ASP A 221 9.08 2.40 -23.21
C ASP A 221 9.32 1.02 -22.60
N PHE A 222 8.84 0.79 -21.36
CA PHE A 222 8.94 -0.49 -20.67
C PHE A 222 8.21 -1.62 -21.39
N LEU A 223 7.03 -1.34 -21.97
CA LEU A 223 6.21 -2.32 -22.69
C LEU A 223 6.65 -2.51 -24.16
N SER A 224 7.64 -1.77 -24.66
CA SER A 224 8.08 -1.85 -26.06
C SER A 224 8.50 -3.26 -26.49
N GLY A 225 9.05 -4.07 -25.56
CA GLY A 225 9.38 -5.48 -25.77
C GLY A 225 8.21 -6.46 -25.59
N MET A 226 7.03 -5.99 -25.21
CA MET A 226 5.87 -6.80 -24.79
C MET A 226 4.61 -6.46 -25.60
N SER A 227 4.71 -6.48 -26.93
CA SER A 227 3.61 -6.16 -27.85
C SER A 227 3.11 -7.39 -28.63
N PRO A 228 1.81 -7.50 -28.93
CA PRO A 228 0.71 -6.63 -28.47
C PRO A 228 0.27 -6.95 -27.03
N ILE A 229 -0.29 -5.96 -26.33
CA ILE A 229 -1.02 -6.17 -25.07
C ILE A 229 -2.45 -6.58 -25.39
N HIS A 230 -2.90 -7.71 -24.86
CA HIS A 230 -4.19 -8.32 -25.21
C HIS A 230 -5.30 -7.99 -24.19
N LEU A 231 -4.90 -7.76 -22.94
CA LEU A 231 -5.81 -7.49 -21.84
C LEU A 231 -5.24 -6.40 -20.94
N VAL A 232 -6.00 -5.33 -20.74
CA VAL A 232 -5.73 -4.35 -19.69
C VAL A 232 -6.80 -4.48 -18.61
N THR A 233 -6.40 -4.48 -17.34
CA THR A 233 -7.34 -4.36 -16.20
C THR A 233 -6.99 -3.14 -15.37
N ALA A 234 -8.00 -2.52 -14.78
CA ALA A 234 -7.88 -1.36 -13.90
C ALA A 234 -8.85 -1.52 -12.71
N ASP A 235 -8.33 -1.72 -11.50
CA ASP A 235 -9.09 -1.86 -10.24
C ASP A 235 -8.82 -0.69 -9.27
N GLY A 236 -8.32 0.44 -9.80
CA GLY A 236 -7.94 1.62 -9.03
C GLY A 236 -9.11 2.32 -8.33
N SER A 237 -8.83 2.83 -7.12
CA SER A 237 -9.69 3.74 -6.38
C SER A 237 -8.90 4.34 -5.23
N PHE A 238 -9.37 5.48 -4.70
CA PHE A 238 -8.89 6.04 -3.44
C PHE A 238 -9.92 5.85 -2.32
N ASP A 239 -9.53 6.10 -1.07
CA ASP A 239 -10.48 6.10 0.05
C ASP A 239 -11.44 7.30 -0.06
N CYS A 240 -12.72 7.02 -0.26
CA CYS A 240 -13.79 8.02 -0.34
C CYS A 240 -14.70 8.01 0.90
N GLN A 241 -14.32 7.33 1.99
CA GLN A 241 -15.14 7.29 3.22
C GLN A 241 -15.44 8.67 3.81
N GLY A 242 -14.57 9.66 3.56
CA GLY A 242 -14.77 11.03 4.00
C GLY A 242 -15.84 11.79 3.21
N ASN A 243 -16.19 11.37 2.00
CA ASN A 243 -17.29 11.93 1.20
C ASN A 243 -17.82 10.89 0.18
N PRO A 244 -18.59 9.89 0.64
CA PRO A 244 -19.03 8.79 -0.21
C PRO A 244 -20.07 9.19 -1.27
N GLY A 245 -20.73 10.35 -1.11
CA GLY A 245 -21.71 10.88 -2.08
C GLY A 245 -21.06 11.46 -3.35
N GLU A 246 -19.79 11.87 -3.26
CA GLU A 246 -19.01 12.46 -4.36
C GLU A 246 -17.93 11.50 -4.89
N GLN A 247 -18.06 10.19 -4.59
CA GLN A 247 -17.07 9.18 -4.97
C GLN A 247 -16.70 9.25 -6.45
N GLU A 248 -17.70 9.38 -7.33
CA GLU A 248 -17.52 9.41 -8.79
C GLU A 248 -16.63 10.57 -9.26
N ALA A 249 -16.89 11.78 -8.76
CA ALA A 249 -16.08 12.96 -9.07
C ALA A 249 -14.64 12.82 -8.52
N LEU A 250 -14.49 12.31 -7.29
CA LEU A 250 -13.19 12.15 -6.62
C LEU A 250 -12.23 11.20 -7.36
N VAL A 251 -12.75 10.14 -7.97
CA VAL A 251 -11.93 9.14 -8.69
C VAL A 251 -11.86 9.38 -10.21
N SER A 252 -12.61 10.35 -10.74
CA SER A 252 -12.76 10.56 -12.19
C SER A 252 -11.44 10.76 -12.95
N SER A 253 -10.49 11.48 -12.35
CA SER A 253 -9.16 11.69 -12.95
C SER A 253 -8.34 10.41 -13.02
N LEU A 254 -8.47 9.51 -12.03
CA LEU A 254 -7.84 8.19 -12.05
C LEU A 254 -8.43 7.34 -13.17
N HIS A 255 -9.76 7.20 -13.24
CA HIS A 255 -10.42 6.43 -14.30
C HIS A 255 -10.07 6.95 -15.70
N TYR A 256 -9.98 8.28 -15.86
CA TYR A 256 -9.53 8.89 -17.10
C TYR A 256 -8.09 8.47 -17.44
N CYS A 257 -7.16 8.54 -16.48
CA CYS A 257 -5.77 8.13 -16.69
C CYS A 257 -5.65 6.63 -16.99
N GLU A 258 -6.42 5.78 -16.31
CA GLU A 258 -6.48 4.33 -16.57
C GLU A 258 -6.99 4.04 -17.98
N ALA A 259 -8.06 4.72 -18.41
CA ALA A 259 -8.61 4.54 -19.75
C ALA A 259 -7.69 5.06 -20.85
N VAL A 260 -7.07 6.23 -20.68
CA VAL A 260 -6.07 6.74 -21.64
C VAL A 260 -4.87 5.80 -21.72
N THR A 261 -4.38 5.30 -20.58
CA THR A 261 -3.30 4.31 -20.54
C THR A 261 -3.70 3.05 -21.30
N ALA A 262 -4.90 2.51 -21.04
CA ALA A 262 -5.41 1.34 -21.74
C ALA A 262 -5.48 1.57 -23.26
N LEU A 263 -6.07 2.67 -23.73
CA LEU A 263 -6.18 3.00 -25.16
C LEU A 263 -4.82 3.20 -25.86
N ILE A 264 -3.78 3.60 -25.12
CA ILE A 264 -2.42 3.76 -25.65
C ILE A 264 -1.69 2.42 -25.76
N THR A 265 -1.86 1.55 -24.77
CA THR A 265 -1.07 0.32 -24.64
C THR A 265 -1.73 -0.92 -25.25
N LEU A 266 -3.05 -0.95 -25.34
CA LEU A 266 -3.81 -2.12 -25.78
C LEU A 266 -3.66 -2.31 -27.30
N GLY A 267 -3.41 -3.55 -27.72
CA GLY A 267 -3.38 -3.92 -29.13
C GLY A 267 -4.79 -4.06 -29.72
N ASP A 268 -4.86 -4.03 -31.04
CA ASP A 268 -6.09 -4.23 -31.81
C ASP A 268 -6.79 -5.54 -31.39
N GLY A 269 -8.11 -5.51 -31.28
CA GLY A 269 -8.91 -6.65 -30.82
C GLY A 269 -8.82 -6.93 -29.31
N GLY A 270 -7.95 -6.24 -28.57
CA GLY A 270 -7.77 -6.44 -27.13
C GLY A 270 -9.00 -6.08 -26.28
N SER A 271 -8.96 -6.50 -25.01
CA SER A 271 -10.01 -6.25 -24.02
C SER A 271 -9.55 -5.34 -22.89
N PHE A 272 -10.47 -4.55 -22.34
CA PHE A 272 -10.23 -3.67 -21.21
C PHE A 272 -11.31 -3.86 -20.13
N VAL A 273 -10.88 -4.08 -18.89
CA VAL A 273 -11.77 -4.15 -17.71
C VAL A 273 -11.46 -2.99 -16.79
N LEU A 274 -12.43 -2.11 -16.59
CA LEU A 274 -12.30 -0.92 -15.74
C LEU A 274 -13.32 -0.97 -14.62
N LYS A 275 -12.86 -0.87 -13.37
CA LYS A 275 -13.75 -0.60 -12.25
C LYS A 275 -14.28 0.82 -12.33
N MET A 276 -15.58 0.94 -12.07
CA MET A 276 -16.28 2.22 -11.93
C MET A 276 -17.20 2.15 -10.71
N PHE A 277 -17.85 3.26 -10.39
CA PHE A 277 -18.85 3.33 -9.32
C PHE A 277 -20.23 3.64 -9.91
N THR A 278 -20.89 4.69 -9.40
CA THR A 278 -21.98 5.29 -10.15
C THR A 278 -21.46 5.84 -11.49
N LEU A 279 -22.38 6.06 -12.41
CA LEU A 279 -22.11 6.55 -13.76
C LEU A 279 -23.02 7.75 -14.05
N PHE A 280 -23.21 8.64 -13.07
CA PHE A 280 -24.18 9.73 -13.15
C PHE A 280 -23.54 11.06 -13.58
N GLU A 281 -22.28 11.26 -13.24
CA GLU A 281 -21.53 12.49 -13.49
C GLU A 281 -21.09 12.59 -14.95
N HIS A 282 -21.00 13.83 -15.44
CA HIS A 282 -20.61 14.08 -16.83
C HIS A 282 -19.23 13.51 -17.20
N CYS A 283 -18.31 13.38 -16.24
CA CYS A 283 -17.03 12.71 -16.46
C CYS A 283 -17.20 11.21 -16.80
N SER A 284 -18.09 10.48 -16.11
CA SER A 284 -18.38 9.09 -16.41
C SER A 284 -19.21 8.92 -17.66
N VAL A 285 -20.20 9.80 -17.92
CA VAL A 285 -20.98 9.80 -19.17
C VAL A 285 -20.02 9.91 -20.36
N ASN A 286 -19.08 10.86 -20.31
CA ASN A 286 -18.05 11.05 -21.31
C ASN A 286 -17.16 9.82 -21.51
N LEU A 287 -16.72 9.22 -20.40
CA LEU A 287 -15.86 8.04 -20.45
C LEU A 287 -16.60 6.84 -21.04
N MET A 288 -17.86 6.64 -20.66
CA MET A 288 -18.71 5.57 -21.22
C MET A 288 -18.99 5.79 -22.71
N TYR A 289 -19.18 7.03 -23.15
CA TYR A 289 -19.36 7.35 -24.56
C TYR A 289 -18.08 7.08 -25.36
N LEU A 290 -16.92 7.53 -24.85
CA LEU A 290 -15.61 7.22 -25.43
C LEU A 290 -15.44 5.72 -25.64
N LEU A 291 -15.62 4.93 -24.57
CA LEU A 291 -15.43 3.47 -24.62
C LEU A 291 -16.39 2.81 -25.63
N ASN A 292 -17.64 3.27 -25.71
CA ASN A 292 -18.60 2.78 -26.71
C ASN A 292 -18.23 3.15 -28.15
N CYS A 293 -17.48 4.23 -28.36
CA CYS A 293 -16.97 4.58 -29.68
C CYS A 293 -15.71 3.75 -30.04
N THR A 294 -14.88 3.39 -29.07
CA THR A 294 -13.55 2.80 -29.30
C THR A 294 -13.47 1.27 -29.20
N PHE A 295 -14.45 0.61 -28.60
CA PHE A 295 -14.53 -0.86 -28.50
C PHE A 295 -15.78 -1.37 -29.19
N ASP A 296 -15.80 -2.56 -29.76
CA ASP A 296 -17.02 -3.08 -30.41
C ASP A 296 -18.15 -3.36 -29.43
N GLN A 297 -17.82 -3.91 -28.26
CA GLN A 297 -18.78 -4.29 -27.23
C GLN A 297 -18.39 -3.66 -25.89
N VAL A 298 -19.36 -3.06 -25.23
CA VAL A 298 -19.20 -2.48 -23.88
C VAL A 298 -20.34 -2.97 -23.00
N HIS A 299 -19.96 -3.52 -21.85
CA HIS A 299 -20.87 -4.03 -20.84
C HIS A 299 -20.58 -3.36 -19.50
N VAL A 300 -21.61 -3.19 -18.67
CA VAL A 300 -21.45 -2.83 -17.25
C VAL A 300 -21.93 -4.03 -16.45
N PHE A 301 -21.10 -4.50 -15.54
CA PHE A 301 -21.32 -5.74 -14.80
C PHE A 301 -21.13 -5.51 -13.30
N LYS A 302 -22.06 -6.00 -12.48
CA LYS A 302 -21.93 -6.03 -11.02
C LYS A 302 -21.79 -7.48 -10.55
N PRO A 303 -20.55 -7.99 -10.37
CA PRO A 303 -20.30 -9.34 -9.87
C PRO A 303 -21.10 -9.60 -8.59
N ALA A 304 -21.63 -10.81 -8.43
CA ALA A 304 -22.36 -11.22 -7.23
C ALA A 304 -21.49 -11.13 -5.98
N THR A 305 -20.19 -11.39 -6.13
CA THR A 305 -19.21 -11.31 -5.05
C THR A 305 -18.74 -9.90 -4.75
N SER A 306 -19.16 -8.87 -5.49
CA SER A 306 -19.02 -7.47 -5.06
C SER A 306 -20.06 -7.12 -3.98
N LYS A 307 -19.75 -6.18 -3.08
CA LYS A 307 -20.67 -5.82 -1.99
C LYS A 307 -21.94 -5.24 -2.61
N ALA A 308 -23.09 -5.90 -2.40
CA ALA A 308 -24.31 -5.55 -3.12
C ALA A 308 -24.79 -4.11 -2.89
N GLY A 309 -24.59 -3.55 -1.68
CA GLY A 309 -25.00 -2.18 -1.33
C GLY A 309 -24.01 -1.08 -1.73
N ASN A 310 -22.83 -1.41 -2.28
CA ASN A 310 -21.90 -0.39 -2.77
C ASN A 310 -22.20 0.00 -4.24
N SER A 311 -21.62 1.11 -4.68
CA SER A 311 -21.77 1.59 -6.05
C SER A 311 -20.81 0.94 -7.04
N GLU A 312 -19.94 0.01 -6.61
CA GLU A 312 -18.93 -0.60 -7.47
C GLU A 312 -19.58 -1.46 -8.58
N VAL A 313 -19.13 -1.23 -9.81
CA VAL A 313 -19.42 -1.99 -11.03
C VAL A 313 -18.14 -2.10 -11.87
N TYR A 314 -18.14 -2.97 -12.88
CA TYR A 314 -17.04 -3.11 -13.83
C TYR A 314 -17.54 -2.86 -15.24
N VAL A 315 -16.86 -1.97 -15.95
CA VAL A 315 -17.03 -1.77 -17.38
C VAL A 315 -16.13 -2.76 -18.11
N VAL A 316 -16.72 -3.66 -18.87
CA VAL A 316 -16.03 -4.68 -19.66
C VAL A 316 -16.12 -4.29 -21.13
N CYS A 317 -14.99 -3.90 -21.70
CA CYS A 317 -14.84 -3.49 -23.09
C CYS A 317 -14.13 -4.59 -23.86
N LEU A 318 -14.71 -5.01 -24.99
CA LEU A 318 -14.20 -6.12 -25.81
C LEU A 318 -13.96 -5.65 -27.23
N ARG A 319 -12.90 -6.17 -27.85
CA ARG A 319 -12.48 -5.90 -29.22
C ARG A 319 -12.23 -4.42 -29.45
N TYR A 320 -11.09 -3.97 -28.94
CA TYR A 320 -10.59 -2.63 -29.20
C TYR A 320 -10.43 -2.39 -30.70
N LYS A 321 -10.97 -1.28 -31.22
CA LYS A 321 -10.88 -0.91 -32.64
C LYS A 321 -9.48 -0.50 -33.10
N GLY A 322 -8.54 -0.41 -32.15
CA GLY A 322 -7.15 -0.08 -32.42
C GLY A 322 -6.80 1.38 -32.21
N ARG A 323 -5.51 1.63 -31.98
CA ARG A 323 -4.98 2.96 -31.64
C ARG A 323 -5.21 3.97 -32.76
N GLU A 324 -5.07 3.55 -34.01
CA GLU A 324 -5.21 4.41 -35.18
C GLU A 324 -6.60 5.06 -35.25
N ALA A 325 -7.66 4.31 -34.90
CA ALA A 325 -9.03 4.82 -34.90
C ALA A 325 -9.28 5.94 -33.87
N VAL A 326 -8.43 6.06 -32.85
CA VAL A 326 -8.59 7.03 -31.74
C VAL A 326 -7.49 8.10 -31.75
N GLN A 327 -6.42 7.90 -32.52
CA GLN A 327 -5.18 8.68 -32.46
C GLN A 327 -5.36 10.22 -32.47
N PRO A 328 -6.25 10.82 -33.29
CA PRO A 328 -6.46 12.27 -33.29
C PRO A 328 -7.00 12.80 -31.95
N LEU A 329 -7.94 12.08 -31.33
CA LEU A 329 -8.48 12.41 -30.02
C LEU A 329 -7.49 12.05 -28.91
N LEU A 330 -6.82 10.91 -29.03
CA LEU A 330 -5.88 10.40 -28.02
C LEU A 330 -4.74 11.39 -27.76
N SER A 331 -4.25 12.06 -28.80
CA SER A 331 -3.23 13.12 -28.67
C SER A 331 -3.71 14.28 -27.78
N ARG A 332 -4.98 14.70 -27.93
CA ARG A 332 -5.60 15.72 -27.08
C ARG A 332 -5.81 15.21 -25.65
N MET A 333 -6.15 13.93 -25.51
CA MET A 333 -6.32 13.31 -24.19
C MET A 333 -5.01 13.26 -23.41
N VAL A 334 -3.90 12.93 -24.07
CA VAL A 334 -2.55 12.92 -23.47
C VAL A 334 -2.13 14.33 -23.02
N LEU A 335 -2.47 15.38 -23.78
CA LEU A 335 -2.21 16.76 -23.38
C LEU A 335 -2.96 17.19 -22.10
N ASN A 336 -4.09 16.55 -21.82
CA ASN A 336 -4.89 16.78 -20.61
C ASN A 336 -4.73 15.63 -19.60
N PHE A 337 -3.66 14.84 -19.69
CA PHE A 337 -3.41 13.71 -18.79
C PHE A 337 -3.02 14.17 -17.38
N GLY A 338 -3.67 13.57 -16.37
CA GLY A 338 -3.38 13.79 -14.96
C GLY A 338 -4.54 14.37 -14.16
N THR A 339 -4.24 14.93 -13.00
CA THR A 339 -5.23 15.37 -11.99
C THR A 339 -6.09 16.55 -12.44
N GLU A 340 -5.55 17.42 -13.30
CA GLU A 340 -6.22 18.66 -13.75
C GLU A 340 -7.33 18.43 -14.78
N MET A 341 -7.47 17.20 -15.28
CA MET A 341 -8.51 16.81 -16.22
C MET A 341 -9.94 17.12 -15.70
N THR A 342 -10.14 17.11 -14.38
CA THR A 342 -11.45 17.33 -13.73
C THR A 342 -12.12 18.68 -14.02
N ARG A 343 -11.40 19.64 -14.62
CA ARG A 343 -11.94 20.99 -14.86
C ARG A 343 -12.77 21.09 -16.14
N LYS A 344 -12.51 20.24 -17.14
CA LYS A 344 -13.12 20.34 -18.47
C LYS A 344 -13.72 19.01 -18.90
N ALA A 345 -14.87 19.07 -19.55
CA ALA A 345 -15.50 17.87 -20.10
C ALA A 345 -14.70 17.34 -21.30
N LEU A 346 -14.54 16.01 -21.38
CA LEU A 346 -13.92 15.37 -22.55
C LEU A 346 -14.71 15.68 -23.82
N PHE A 347 -16.04 15.53 -23.76
CA PHE A 347 -16.96 15.97 -24.80
C PHE A 347 -18.02 16.91 -24.21
N PRO A 348 -18.35 18.01 -24.90
CA PRO A 348 -19.52 18.80 -24.55
C PRO A 348 -20.82 18.00 -24.64
N HIS A 349 -21.83 18.35 -23.84
CA HIS A 349 -23.14 17.68 -23.87
C HIS A 349 -23.74 17.58 -25.29
N HIS A 350 -23.64 18.65 -26.09
CA HIS A 350 -24.32 18.73 -27.39
C HIS A 350 -23.73 17.81 -28.47
N VAL A 351 -22.52 17.29 -28.28
CA VAL A 351 -21.92 16.32 -29.22
C VAL A 351 -22.17 14.87 -28.82
N ILE A 352 -22.77 14.63 -27.64
CA ILE A 352 -23.14 13.29 -27.19
C ILE A 352 -24.55 12.97 -27.73
N PRO A 353 -24.72 11.92 -28.53
CA PRO A 353 -26.01 11.55 -29.10
C PRO A 353 -27.08 11.28 -28.05
N LYS A 354 -28.31 11.71 -28.32
CA LYS A 354 -29.46 11.44 -27.42
C LYS A 354 -29.72 9.95 -27.27
N SER A 355 -29.58 9.17 -28.34
CA SER A 355 -29.71 7.71 -28.31
C SER A 355 -28.71 7.05 -27.35
N PHE A 356 -27.49 7.59 -27.24
CA PHE A 356 -26.52 7.14 -26.25
C PHE A 356 -26.97 7.52 -24.83
N LEU A 357 -27.37 8.77 -24.61
CA LEU A 357 -27.82 9.25 -23.29
C LEU A 357 -29.01 8.44 -22.77
N GLU A 358 -29.98 8.11 -23.60
CA GLU A 358 -31.13 7.24 -23.26
C GLU A 358 -30.66 5.84 -22.84
N ARG A 359 -29.78 5.20 -23.64
CA ARG A 359 -29.19 3.91 -23.27
C ARG A 359 -28.38 3.97 -21.98
N HIS A 360 -27.69 5.07 -21.75
CA HIS A 360 -26.90 5.28 -20.54
C HIS A 360 -27.81 5.46 -19.31
N GLU A 361 -28.91 6.20 -19.44
CA GLU A 361 -29.93 6.35 -18.39
C GLU A 361 -30.55 5.02 -17.98
N GLU A 362 -30.87 4.16 -18.94
CA GLU A 362 -31.34 2.81 -18.64
C GLU A 362 -30.30 1.99 -17.86
N CYS A 363 -29.02 2.08 -18.22
CA CYS A 363 -27.93 1.43 -17.50
C CYS A 363 -27.86 1.92 -16.06
N CYS A 364 -27.86 3.25 -15.88
CA CYS A 364 -27.79 3.91 -14.59
C CYS A 364 -28.97 3.54 -13.69
N THR A 365 -30.19 3.58 -14.24
CA THR A 365 -31.43 3.19 -13.56
C THR A 365 -31.41 1.72 -13.15
N PHE A 366 -30.92 0.82 -14.01
CA PHE A 366 -30.82 -0.60 -13.73
C PHE A 366 -29.97 -0.89 -12.48
N PHE A 367 -28.77 -0.31 -12.37
CA PHE A 367 -27.90 -0.53 -11.20
C PHE A 367 -28.34 0.26 -9.97
N HIS A 368 -28.89 1.46 -10.17
CA HIS A 368 -29.49 2.27 -9.10
C HIS A 368 -30.58 1.49 -8.36
N ARG A 369 -31.51 0.85 -9.08
CA ARG A 369 -32.59 0.03 -8.51
C ARG A 369 -32.05 -1.08 -7.62
N TYR A 370 -31.11 -1.89 -8.11
CA TYR A 370 -30.51 -2.98 -7.33
C TYR A 370 -29.80 -2.49 -6.06
N GLN A 371 -29.12 -1.34 -6.16
CA GLN A 371 -28.42 -0.77 -5.01
C GLN A 371 -29.42 -0.25 -3.96
N LEU A 372 -30.46 0.47 -4.37
CA LEU A 372 -31.51 0.95 -3.48
C LEU A 372 -32.23 -0.20 -2.76
N GLU A 373 -32.69 -1.21 -3.51
CA GLU A 373 -33.34 -2.39 -2.95
C GLU A 373 -32.45 -3.07 -1.89
N THR A 374 -31.14 -3.21 -2.19
CA THR A 374 -30.19 -3.81 -1.26
C THR A 374 -29.98 -2.98 0.01
N ILE A 375 -29.82 -1.66 -0.10
CA ILE A 375 -29.57 -0.81 1.07
C ILE A 375 -30.83 -0.77 1.95
N SER A 376 -32.00 -0.55 1.36
CA SER A 376 -33.28 -0.50 2.07
C SER A 376 -33.59 -1.82 2.78
N GLU A 377 -33.36 -2.96 2.11
CA GLU A 377 -33.55 -4.27 2.71
C GLU A 377 -32.60 -4.51 3.89
N ASN A 378 -31.33 -4.09 3.77
CA ASN A 378 -30.39 -4.20 4.87
C ASN A 378 -30.79 -3.32 6.06
N ILE A 379 -31.33 -2.12 5.83
CA ILE A 379 -31.84 -1.25 6.89
C ILE A 379 -33.02 -1.93 7.61
N ARG A 380 -34.01 -2.42 6.86
CA ARG A 380 -35.16 -3.16 7.39
C ARG A 380 -34.73 -4.33 8.26
N LEU A 381 -33.84 -5.17 7.74
CA LEU A 381 -33.33 -6.35 8.45
C LEU A 381 -32.45 -5.98 9.65
N PHE A 382 -31.81 -4.81 9.65
CA PHE A 382 -31.00 -4.36 10.78
C PHE A 382 -31.88 -3.99 11.98
N GLU A 383 -33.06 -3.42 11.72
CA GLU A 383 -34.04 -3.05 12.74
C GLU A 383 -34.77 -4.27 13.30
N SER A 384 -35.14 -5.22 12.43
CA SER A 384 -35.80 -6.45 12.85
C SER A 384 -35.55 -7.60 11.88
N MET A 385 -34.78 -8.60 12.34
CA MET A 385 -34.57 -9.86 11.61
C MET A 385 -35.13 -11.03 12.42
N GLY A 386 -36.20 -11.66 11.90
CA GLY A 386 -36.77 -12.87 12.48
C GLY A 386 -35.96 -14.13 12.13
N THR A 387 -36.26 -15.23 12.83
CA THR A 387 -35.59 -16.53 12.62
C THR A 387 -35.80 -17.10 11.21
N GLY A 388 -37.00 -16.95 10.64
CA GLY A 388 -37.31 -17.41 9.28
C GLY A 388 -36.51 -16.66 8.20
N GLU A 389 -36.33 -15.35 8.35
CA GLU A 389 -35.49 -14.54 7.44
C GLU A 389 -34.02 -14.94 7.56
N GLN A 390 -33.54 -15.21 8.79
CA GLN A 390 -32.20 -15.70 9.03
C GLN A 390 -31.96 -17.06 8.38
N GLU A 391 -32.93 -17.99 8.46
CA GLU A 391 -32.88 -19.29 7.79
C GLU A 391 -32.89 -19.15 6.27
N ARG A 392 -33.79 -18.32 5.72
CA ARG A 392 -33.84 -18.02 4.29
C ARG A 392 -32.51 -17.45 3.77
N LEU A 393 -31.92 -16.49 4.48
CA LEU A 393 -30.62 -15.92 4.12
C LEU A 393 -29.50 -16.96 4.15
N ASN A 394 -29.51 -17.87 5.12
CA ASN A 394 -28.54 -18.96 5.15
C ASN A 394 -28.69 -19.89 3.94
N ASN A 395 -29.93 -20.24 3.57
CA ASN A 395 -30.23 -21.05 2.38
C ASN A 395 -29.78 -20.35 1.09
N LEU A 396 -30.05 -19.04 0.94
CA LEU A 396 -29.55 -18.24 -0.18
C LEU A 396 -28.03 -18.27 -0.27
N ARG A 397 -27.34 -18.14 0.88
CA ARG A 397 -25.88 -18.12 0.93
C ARG A 397 -25.25 -19.47 0.59
N ASP A 398 -25.87 -20.57 1.01
CA ASP A 398 -25.41 -21.92 0.67
C ASP A 398 -25.70 -22.26 -0.80
N CYS A 399 -26.88 -21.87 -1.31
CA CYS A 399 -27.22 -21.99 -2.73
C CYS A 399 -26.26 -21.17 -3.61
N ALA A 400 -25.96 -19.92 -3.24
CA ALA A 400 -25.03 -19.07 -3.97
C ALA A 400 -23.63 -19.67 -4.09
N VAL A 401 -23.14 -20.39 -3.07
CA VAL A 401 -21.87 -21.13 -3.13
C VAL A 401 -21.93 -22.23 -4.19
N GLN A 402 -22.96 -23.07 -4.17
CA GLN A 402 -23.08 -24.16 -5.13
C GLN A 402 -23.27 -23.64 -6.55
N TYR A 403 -24.14 -22.65 -6.71
CA TYR A 403 -24.38 -22.00 -7.99
C TYR A 403 -23.11 -21.39 -8.56
N PHE A 404 -22.31 -20.69 -7.75
CA PHE A 404 -21.01 -20.15 -8.15
C PHE A 404 -20.04 -21.23 -8.63
N MET A 405 -19.88 -22.30 -7.84
CA MET A 405 -18.96 -23.40 -8.16
C MET A 405 -19.39 -24.14 -9.43
N GLN A 406 -20.68 -24.36 -9.63
CA GLN A 406 -21.24 -25.04 -10.80
C GLN A 406 -21.20 -24.15 -12.06
N LYS A 407 -21.67 -22.91 -11.97
CA LYS A 407 -21.74 -21.97 -13.10
C LYS A 407 -20.35 -21.69 -13.68
N PHE A 408 -19.35 -21.55 -12.82
CA PHE A 408 -17.98 -21.20 -13.24
C PHE A 408 -17.02 -22.38 -13.28
N GLN A 409 -17.51 -23.60 -12.98
CA GLN A 409 -16.76 -24.86 -13.05
C GLN A 409 -15.36 -24.80 -12.42
N LEU A 410 -15.24 -24.17 -11.24
CA LEU A 410 -13.95 -23.94 -10.61
C LEU A 410 -13.27 -25.24 -10.16
N LYS A 411 -11.99 -25.36 -10.49
CA LYS A 411 -11.20 -26.57 -10.23
C LYS A 411 -10.07 -26.27 -9.23
N PRO A 412 -9.76 -27.19 -8.30
CA PRO A 412 -8.62 -27.02 -7.41
C PRO A 412 -7.32 -26.81 -8.18
N LEU A 413 -6.53 -25.81 -7.76
CA LEU A 413 -5.22 -25.54 -8.34
C LEU A 413 -4.11 -26.01 -7.40
N SER A 414 -3.22 -26.87 -7.91
CA SER A 414 -2.01 -27.28 -7.19
C SER A 414 -1.08 -26.07 -6.97
N ARG A 415 -0.42 -26.03 -5.80
CA ARG A 415 0.55 -24.97 -5.45
C ARG A 415 1.71 -24.85 -6.44
N ASN A 416 2.03 -25.91 -7.19
CA ASN A 416 3.06 -25.86 -8.22
C ASN A 416 2.71 -24.91 -9.39
N HIS A 417 1.43 -24.58 -9.54
CA HIS A 417 0.91 -23.66 -10.55
C HIS A 417 0.62 -22.26 -9.99
N TRP A 418 0.84 -22.02 -8.70
CA TRP A 418 0.79 -20.67 -8.13
C TRP A 418 1.94 -19.82 -8.71
N LEU A 419 1.73 -18.51 -8.76
CA LEU A 419 2.77 -17.56 -9.13
C LEU A 419 3.89 -17.57 -8.08
N VAL A 420 3.52 -17.62 -6.80
CA VAL A 420 4.46 -17.67 -5.68
C VAL A 420 4.56 -19.09 -5.14
N LYS A 421 5.62 -19.80 -5.54
CA LYS A 421 5.88 -21.20 -5.14
C LYS A 421 6.41 -21.31 -3.70
N LYS A 422 7.23 -20.36 -3.28
CA LYS A 422 7.76 -20.22 -1.92
C LYS A 422 7.40 -18.81 -1.46
N SER A 423 6.59 -18.69 -0.42
CA SER A 423 6.29 -17.38 0.17
C SER A 423 7.50 -16.95 0.98
N ASN A 424 8.27 -15.99 0.48
CA ASN A 424 9.13 -15.19 1.35
C ASN A 424 8.18 -14.33 2.22
N ILE A 425 8.44 -14.28 3.52
CA ILE A 425 7.63 -13.54 4.49
C ILE A 425 7.80 -12.05 4.19
N GLY A 426 6.95 -11.47 3.34
CA GLY A 426 6.95 -10.03 3.02
C GLY A 426 6.28 -9.20 4.11
N CYS A 427 6.41 -7.87 3.98
CA CYS A 427 6.00 -6.81 4.92
C CYS A 427 4.58 -6.99 5.50
N SER A 428 3.69 -7.65 4.77
CA SER A 428 2.27 -7.81 5.14
C SER A 428 1.96 -8.99 6.07
N THR A 429 2.96 -9.79 6.45
CA THR A 429 2.75 -11.06 7.17
C THR A 429 3.29 -11.09 8.59
N ASN A 430 3.87 -9.99 9.11
CA ASN A 430 4.31 -9.94 10.50
C ASN A 430 3.08 -9.87 11.44
N THR A 431 2.59 -11.04 11.83
CA THR A 431 1.40 -11.20 12.68
C THR A 431 1.60 -10.62 14.08
N LYS A 432 2.85 -10.37 14.52
CA LYS A 432 3.13 -9.71 15.81
C LYS A 432 2.54 -8.30 15.87
N TRP A 433 2.50 -7.59 14.73
CA TRP A 433 2.15 -6.16 14.68
C TRP A 433 0.85 -5.87 13.93
N PHE A 434 0.38 -6.78 13.06
CA PHE A 434 -0.90 -6.61 12.33
C PHE A 434 -2.19 -6.77 13.18
N GLY A 435 -2.06 -7.07 14.48
CA GLY A 435 -3.18 -7.28 15.40
C GLY A 435 -3.97 -6.02 15.78
N GLN A 436 -3.47 -4.82 15.46
CA GLN A 436 -4.04 -3.53 15.86
C GLN A 436 -4.55 -2.69 14.68
N ARG A 437 -5.11 -3.29 13.62
CA ARG A 437 -5.93 -2.49 12.69
C ARG A 437 -7.07 -1.85 13.48
N ASN A 438 -7.08 -0.51 13.48
CA ASN A 438 -8.03 0.34 14.18
C ASN A 438 -9.45 -0.25 14.13
N LYS A 439 -9.89 -0.79 15.27
CA LYS A 439 -11.31 -1.10 15.50
C LYS A 439 -12.04 0.23 15.64
N TYR A 440 -12.31 0.89 14.52
CA TYR A 440 -13.15 2.08 14.49
C TYR A 440 -14.60 1.65 14.78
N PHE A 441 -14.96 1.62 16.06
CA PHE A 441 -16.31 1.34 16.54
C PHE A 441 -17.28 2.53 16.39
N LYS A 442 -16.96 3.48 15.51
CA LYS A 442 -17.61 4.80 15.45
C LYS A 442 -18.49 4.98 14.22
N THR A 443 -19.56 5.76 14.34
CA THR A 443 -20.46 6.13 13.23
C THR A 443 -19.78 7.09 12.24
N TYR A 444 -20.37 7.35 11.08
CA TYR A 444 -19.82 8.34 10.14
C TYR A 444 -19.83 9.74 10.77
N ASN A 445 -20.92 10.13 11.41
CA ASN A 445 -21.05 11.42 12.08
C ASN A 445 -20.05 11.57 13.24
N GLU A 446 -19.82 10.52 14.02
CA GLU A 446 -18.78 10.53 15.05
C GLU A 446 -17.38 10.70 14.45
N ARG A 447 -17.05 10.02 13.33
CA ARG A 447 -15.77 10.22 12.65
C ARG A 447 -15.62 11.66 12.15
N LYS A 448 -16.67 12.24 11.58
CA LYS A 448 -16.67 13.65 11.16
C LYS A 448 -16.47 14.62 12.32
N MET A 449 -17.09 14.37 13.46
CA MET A 449 -16.84 15.16 14.67
C MET A 449 -15.41 15.01 15.22
N LEU A 450 -14.74 13.89 14.96
CA LEU A 450 -13.33 13.70 15.36
C LEU A 450 -12.36 14.36 14.40
N GLU A 451 -12.69 14.39 13.10
CA GLU A 451 -11.94 15.14 12.10
C GLU A 451 -11.94 16.65 12.43
N THR A 452 -12.97 17.16 13.12
CA THR A 452 -13.03 18.57 13.55
C THR A 452 -12.31 18.85 14.86
N LEU A 453 -11.83 17.83 15.60
CA LEU A 453 -11.07 18.06 16.82
C LEU A 453 -9.67 18.61 16.50
N SER A 454 -9.27 19.64 17.24
CA SER A 454 -7.89 20.14 17.16
C SER A 454 -6.90 19.12 17.72
N TRP A 455 -5.63 19.24 17.35
CA TRP A 455 -4.54 18.44 17.92
C TRP A 455 -4.55 18.48 19.47
N LYS A 456 -4.71 19.68 20.04
CA LYS A 456 -4.77 19.90 21.49
C LYS A 456 -5.92 19.14 22.14
N ASP A 457 -7.10 19.13 21.51
CA ASP A 457 -8.26 18.39 22.01
C ASP A 457 -8.02 16.87 21.98
N LYS A 458 -7.37 16.36 20.94
CA LYS A 458 -7.02 14.93 20.84
C LYS A 458 -6.04 14.53 21.94
N VAL A 459 -5.02 15.35 22.19
CA VAL A 459 -4.02 15.13 23.27
C VAL A 459 -4.67 15.19 24.65
N ALA A 460 -5.50 16.20 24.92
CA ALA A 460 -6.18 16.38 26.21
C ALA A 460 -7.15 15.23 26.52
N LYS A 461 -7.85 14.71 25.51
CA LYS A 461 -8.73 13.55 25.64
C LYS A 461 -8.00 12.20 25.66
N GLY A 462 -6.66 12.20 25.62
CA GLY A 462 -5.84 11.00 25.76
C GLY A 462 -5.89 10.03 24.57
N TYR A 463 -6.18 10.53 23.35
CA TYR A 463 -6.37 9.68 22.16
C TYR A 463 -5.16 8.81 21.82
N PHE A 464 -3.96 9.24 22.21
CA PHE A 464 -2.68 8.62 21.84
C PHE A 464 -1.97 7.95 23.03
N ASN A 465 -2.60 7.91 24.21
CA ASN A 465 -1.98 7.43 25.45
C ASN A 465 -1.46 6.01 25.33
N SER A 466 -2.22 5.13 24.66
CA SER A 466 -1.83 3.74 24.48
C SER A 466 -0.48 3.58 23.80
N TRP A 467 -0.10 4.47 22.87
CA TRP A 467 1.21 4.44 22.21
C TRP A 467 2.26 5.26 22.95
N ALA A 468 1.86 6.41 23.49
CA ALA A 468 2.75 7.31 24.22
C ALA A 468 3.24 6.70 25.54
N GLU A 469 2.45 5.86 26.21
CA GLU A 469 2.78 5.32 27.53
C GLU A 469 3.42 3.92 27.45
N GLU A 470 3.31 3.22 26.32
CA GLU A 470 3.83 1.85 26.18
C GLU A 470 5.36 1.77 26.28
N HIS A 471 6.08 2.81 25.82
CA HIS A 471 7.54 2.83 25.85
C HIS A 471 8.12 2.98 27.28
N THR A 472 7.33 3.37 28.28
CA THR A 472 7.79 3.47 29.69
C THR A 472 7.73 2.15 30.44
N VAL A 473 7.03 1.14 29.88
CA VAL A 473 6.77 -0.16 30.51
C VAL A 473 7.72 -1.25 29.99
N TYR A 474 8.38 -1.04 28.84
CA TYR A 474 9.20 -2.04 28.17
C TYR A 474 10.49 -1.42 27.61
N HIS A 475 11.65 -2.03 27.91
CA HIS A 475 12.94 -1.70 27.27
C HIS A 475 13.01 -2.39 25.89
N PRO A 476 12.83 -1.67 24.77
CA PRO A 476 12.59 -2.32 23.47
C PRO A 476 13.82 -3.05 22.90
N GLY A 477 15.04 -2.65 23.29
CA GLY A 477 16.30 -3.19 22.77
C GLY A 477 16.78 -4.50 23.41
N GLN A 478 16.37 -4.81 24.64
CA GLN A 478 16.92 -5.95 25.39
C GLN A 478 16.61 -7.32 24.78
N ASN A 479 15.62 -7.42 23.89
CA ASN A 479 15.20 -8.68 23.27
C ASN A 479 15.28 -8.68 21.73
N SER A 480 15.78 -7.60 21.11
CA SER A 480 15.89 -7.49 19.65
C SER A 480 17.36 -7.59 19.23
N LEU A 481 17.82 -8.82 19.05
CA LEU A 481 19.19 -9.14 18.65
C LEU A 481 19.22 -9.60 17.19
N LEU A 482 20.00 -8.91 16.37
CA LEU A 482 20.26 -9.29 14.99
C LEU A 482 21.63 -9.98 14.91
N GLU A 483 21.61 -11.32 14.86
CA GLU A 483 22.82 -12.13 14.73
C GLU A 483 23.32 -12.14 13.28
N GLY A 484 24.55 -11.70 13.09
CA GLY A 484 25.29 -11.77 11.84
C GLY A 484 25.70 -13.21 11.54
N THR A 485 25.36 -13.69 10.36
CA THR A 485 25.99 -14.89 9.81
C THR A 485 27.07 -14.43 8.85
N ALA A 486 28.20 -15.15 8.77
CA ALA A 486 29.27 -14.93 7.79
C ALA A 486 28.81 -15.26 6.36
N SER A 487 27.70 -14.66 5.96
CA SER A 487 27.12 -14.73 4.63
C SER A 487 27.82 -13.67 3.78
N SER A 488 28.33 -14.08 2.63
CA SER A 488 28.91 -13.15 1.67
C SER A 488 27.84 -12.13 1.28
N LEU A 489 28.05 -10.85 1.58
CA LEU A 489 27.25 -9.75 1.05
C LEU A 489 27.22 -9.88 -0.48
N GLU A 490 26.12 -10.40 -1.05
CA GLU A 490 25.96 -10.69 -2.48
C GLU A 490 25.79 -9.41 -3.32
N TYR A 491 26.80 -8.53 -3.26
CA TYR A 491 26.73 -7.16 -3.76
C TYR A 491 26.55 -7.04 -5.28
N HIS A 492 26.81 -8.12 -6.03
CA HIS A 492 26.64 -8.15 -7.48
C HIS A 492 25.19 -7.91 -7.92
N SER A 493 24.23 -8.13 -7.01
CA SER A 493 22.80 -7.85 -7.24
C SER A 493 22.39 -6.42 -6.88
N TRP A 494 23.29 -5.61 -6.29
CA TRP A 494 22.97 -4.29 -5.77
C TRP A 494 22.96 -3.25 -6.87
N GLN A 495 21.95 -2.39 -6.85
CA GLN A 495 21.76 -1.35 -7.85
C GLN A 495 21.25 -0.09 -7.18
N VAL A 496 21.85 1.05 -7.55
CA VAL A 496 21.43 2.35 -7.04
C VAL A 496 20.18 2.81 -7.78
N LEU A 497 19.12 3.07 -7.04
CA LEU A 497 17.88 3.64 -7.52
C LEU A 497 17.76 5.10 -7.07
N GLU A 498 17.87 6.00 -8.04
CA GLU A 498 17.55 7.41 -7.87
C GLU A 498 16.07 7.67 -8.15
N GLY A 499 15.42 8.46 -7.30
CA GLY A 499 14.05 8.90 -7.55
C GLY A 499 13.84 10.34 -7.11
N LYS A 500 12.59 10.78 -7.09
CA LYS A 500 12.23 12.13 -6.67
C LYS A 500 12.65 12.37 -5.22
N LYS A 501 13.21 13.54 -4.92
CA LYS A 501 13.53 13.96 -3.55
C LYS A 501 12.29 13.83 -2.66
N LEU A 502 12.43 13.20 -1.49
CA LEU A 502 11.32 12.97 -0.58
C LEU A 502 10.86 14.32 0.00
N PRO A 503 9.55 14.66 -0.07
CA PRO A 503 9.03 15.84 0.61
C PRO A 503 8.78 15.60 2.10
N LYS A 504 8.44 14.35 2.46
CA LYS A 504 8.29 13.80 3.81
C LYS A 504 8.19 12.29 3.74
N VAL A 505 8.50 11.61 4.84
CA VAL A 505 8.32 10.17 5.02
C VAL A 505 6.93 9.93 5.62
N LYS A 506 6.00 9.45 4.80
CA LYS A 506 4.60 9.16 5.17
C LYS A 506 4.36 7.68 5.48
N CYS A 507 5.11 6.80 4.84
CA CYS A 507 5.02 5.36 5.03
C CYS A 507 6.40 4.73 5.11
N SER A 508 6.48 3.56 5.74
CA SER A 508 7.68 2.74 5.79
C SER A 508 7.26 1.26 5.85
N PRO A 509 7.91 0.36 5.09
CA PRO A 509 7.72 -1.08 5.27
C PRO A 509 8.39 -1.62 6.56
N PHE A 510 9.12 -0.76 7.28
CA PHE A 510 9.90 -1.10 8.46
C PHE A 510 9.29 -0.53 9.75
N CYS A 511 8.06 -0.02 9.72
CA CYS A 511 7.38 0.56 10.87
C CYS A 511 5.86 0.43 10.76
N ASP A 512 5.17 0.46 11.91
CA ASP A 512 3.71 0.53 11.94
C ASP A 512 3.23 1.86 11.34
N GLY A 513 2.37 1.75 10.32
CA GLY A 513 1.87 2.91 9.58
C GLY A 513 1.04 3.88 10.42
N GLU A 514 0.33 3.42 11.45
CA GLU A 514 -0.47 4.29 12.32
C GLU A 514 0.42 5.01 13.35
N ILE A 515 1.44 4.33 13.89
CA ILE A 515 2.43 4.96 14.77
C ILE A 515 3.17 6.08 14.01
N LEU A 516 3.69 5.79 12.81
CA LEU A 516 4.41 6.78 12.00
C LEU A 516 3.50 7.96 11.59
N LYS A 517 2.26 7.67 11.18
CA LYS A 517 1.26 8.71 10.86
C LYS A 517 1.00 9.62 12.05
N THR A 518 0.82 9.04 13.23
CA THR A 518 0.55 9.79 14.47
C THR A 518 1.76 10.63 14.87
N LEU A 519 2.97 10.09 14.75
CA LEU A 519 4.21 10.84 14.96
C LEU A 519 4.31 12.02 14.00
N ASN A 520 4.01 11.82 12.72
CA ASN A 520 4.01 12.91 11.73
C ASN A 520 2.97 13.99 12.05
N GLU A 521 1.76 13.62 12.47
CA GLU A 521 0.74 14.59 12.92
C GLU A 521 1.25 15.37 14.15
N ALA A 522 1.89 14.69 15.11
CA ALA A 522 2.48 15.32 16.29
C ALA A 522 3.56 16.34 15.91
N ILE A 523 4.50 15.96 15.02
CA ILE A 523 5.56 16.85 14.53
C ILE A 523 4.95 18.09 13.85
N GLU A 524 4.04 17.88 12.89
CA GLU A 524 3.46 18.95 12.08
C GLU A 524 2.64 19.95 12.92
N LYS A 525 1.96 19.47 13.98
CA LYS A 525 1.08 20.31 14.82
C LYS A 525 1.77 20.92 16.04
N SER A 526 2.76 20.25 16.62
CA SER A 526 3.45 20.72 17.83
C SER A 526 4.74 21.49 17.55
N LEU A 527 5.46 21.16 16.48
CA LEU A 527 6.76 21.80 16.15
C LEU A 527 6.62 22.91 15.09
N GLY A 528 5.48 22.98 14.39
CA GLY A 528 5.16 24.00 13.38
C GLY A 528 5.92 23.85 12.05
N GLU A 529 5.54 24.65 11.02
CA GLU A 529 6.24 24.70 9.71
C GLU A 529 7.55 25.52 9.74
N ALA A 530 7.93 26.08 10.89
CA ALA A 530 9.15 26.87 11.05
C ALA A 530 10.38 25.98 11.26
N LEU A 531 10.66 25.09 10.31
CA LEU A 531 11.99 24.49 10.16
C LEU A 531 12.89 25.45 9.39
N SER A 532 13.26 26.55 10.03
CA SER A 532 14.47 27.28 9.69
C SER A 532 15.29 27.41 10.97
N VAL A 533 16.42 26.73 10.99
CA VAL A 533 17.66 27.03 11.73
C VAL A 533 17.46 27.92 12.97
N ASP A 534 17.70 27.35 14.16
CA ASP A 534 17.80 28.04 15.46
C ASP A 534 16.51 28.42 16.22
N SER A 535 15.45 27.60 16.19
CA SER A 535 14.47 27.66 17.28
C SER A 535 15.00 26.88 18.48
N LYS A 536 15.66 27.61 19.40
CA LYS A 536 15.89 27.19 20.78
C LYS A 536 14.55 26.82 21.41
N VAL A 537 14.14 25.56 21.31
CA VAL A 537 13.23 24.98 22.31
C VAL A 537 13.95 25.18 23.63
N SER A 538 13.39 26.05 24.47
CA SER A 538 13.95 26.42 25.78
C SER A 538 14.40 25.17 26.51
N SER A 539 15.72 25.07 26.76
CA SER A 539 16.43 24.01 27.46
C SER A 539 16.06 23.92 28.96
N LYS A 540 14.85 24.35 29.35
CA LYS A 540 14.36 24.42 30.73
C LYS A 540 13.14 23.55 31.01
N GLN A 541 12.71 22.69 30.07
CA GLN A 541 11.68 21.69 30.37
C GLN A 541 12.34 20.36 30.77
N GLN A 542 12.50 20.14 32.08
CA GLN A 542 12.80 18.81 32.62
C GLN A 542 11.57 17.92 32.40
N TYR A 543 11.63 17.03 31.41
CA TYR A 543 10.62 16.00 31.18
C TYR A 543 10.60 15.04 32.38
N ARG A 544 9.62 15.18 33.29
CA ARG A 544 9.60 14.52 34.62
C ARG A 544 9.19 13.03 34.60
N CYS A 545 8.85 12.43 33.46
CA CYS A 545 8.14 11.13 33.44
C CYS A 545 8.95 9.93 32.94
N CYS A 546 10.13 10.12 32.37
CA CYS A 546 11.01 9.01 31.97
C CYS A 546 12.27 9.01 32.86
N PRO A 547 12.72 7.86 33.37
CA PRO A 547 14.04 7.78 33.98
C PRO A 547 15.09 8.20 32.92
N VAL A 548 15.99 9.12 33.29
CA VAL A 548 17.10 9.50 32.43
C VAL A 548 18.00 8.27 32.30
N PHE A 549 18.06 7.69 31.10
CA PHE A 549 18.94 6.57 30.83
C PHE A 549 20.35 7.13 30.64
N SER A 550 21.26 6.83 31.58
CA SER A 550 22.65 7.30 31.52
C SER A 550 23.46 6.50 30.51
N GLU A 551 24.49 7.11 29.93
CA GLU A 551 25.47 6.44 29.05
C GLU A 551 26.04 5.15 29.67
N GLU A 552 26.14 5.09 31.00
CA GLU A 552 26.53 3.92 31.79
C GLU A 552 25.65 2.68 31.54
N SER A 553 24.36 2.87 31.27
CA SER A 553 23.42 1.77 31.01
C SER A 553 23.63 1.13 29.64
N VAL A 554 23.91 1.96 28.61
CA VAL A 554 24.28 1.51 27.26
C VAL A 554 25.58 0.71 27.32
N LEU A 555 26.54 1.17 28.12
CA LEU A 555 27.82 0.50 28.34
C LEU A 555 27.67 -0.81 29.11
N SER A 556 26.79 -0.86 30.12
CA SER A 556 26.47 -2.10 30.84
C SER A 556 25.85 -3.16 29.92
N GLU A 557 24.92 -2.75 29.05
CA GLU A 557 24.31 -3.62 28.04
C GLU A 557 25.37 -4.15 27.06
N LEU A 558 26.23 -3.27 26.55
CA LEU A 558 27.36 -3.62 25.67
C LEU A 558 28.34 -4.61 26.34
N LEU A 559 28.70 -4.37 27.61
CA LEU A 559 29.56 -5.26 28.40
C LEU A 559 28.92 -6.64 28.60
N SER A 560 27.61 -6.70 28.80
CA SER A 560 26.89 -7.97 28.97
C SER A 560 26.91 -8.80 27.69
N LEU A 561 26.72 -8.17 26.54
CA LEU A 561 26.72 -8.82 25.24
C LEU A 561 28.12 -9.23 24.77
N THR A 562 29.14 -8.42 25.08
CA THR A 562 30.55 -8.74 24.76
C THR A 562 31.02 -9.98 25.54
N LYS A 563 30.55 -10.19 26.77
CA LYS A 563 30.84 -11.40 27.56
C LYS A 563 30.19 -12.67 27.01
N CYS A 564 29.17 -12.54 26.15
CA CYS A 564 28.45 -13.66 25.55
C CYS A 564 29.05 -14.11 24.20
N LEU A 565 30.17 -13.53 23.76
CA LEU A 565 30.94 -14.00 22.60
C LEU A 565 31.65 -15.32 22.96
N PRO A 566 31.26 -16.50 22.44
CA PRO A 566 32.05 -17.71 22.65
C PRO A 566 33.39 -17.60 21.91
N ASP A 567 34.46 -18.02 22.61
CA ASP A 567 35.77 -18.33 22.04
C ASP A 567 35.62 -19.51 21.06
N GLU A 568 35.34 -19.24 19.79
CA GLU A 568 35.29 -20.32 18.78
C GLU A 568 36.66 -20.87 18.39
N GLN A 569 37.74 -20.28 18.91
CA GLN A 569 39.10 -20.80 18.80
C GLN A 569 39.75 -20.50 20.15
N GLY A 570 40.21 -21.51 20.89
CA GLY A 570 40.83 -21.37 22.22
C GLY A 570 42.17 -20.62 22.23
N ALA A 571 42.23 -19.44 21.60
CA ALA A 571 43.30 -18.48 21.67
C ALA A 571 42.77 -17.27 22.43
N GLU A 572 43.42 -16.92 23.54
CA GLU A 572 43.12 -15.69 24.27
C GLU A 572 43.10 -14.50 23.30
N PRO A 573 42.15 -13.54 23.43
CA PRO A 573 42.13 -12.36 22.59
C PRO A 573 43.48 -11.64 22.70
N SER A 574 44.18 -11.53 21.57
CA SER A 574 45.45 -10.83 21.48
C SER A 574 45.22 -9.32 21.55
N GLY A 575 44.99 -8.79 22.76
CA GLY A 575 44.82 -7.36 23.05
C GLY A 575 43.41 -6.95 23.50
N PRO A 576 43.25 -5.73 24.04
CA PRO A 576 41.95 -5.19 24.45
C PRO A 576 41.03 -4.99 23.24
N VAL A 577 39.75 -5.35 23.38
CA VAL A 577 38.71 -5.07 22.37
C VAL A 577 38.49 -3.56 22.29
N LYS A 578 38.59 -2.98 21.09
CA LYS A 578 38.36 -1.54 20.93
C LYS A 578 36.89 -1.25 20.71
N CYS A 579 36.41 -0.19 21.33
CA CYS A 579 35.06 0.35 21.15
C CYS A 579 35.15 1.69 20.43
N LEU A 580 34.71 1.74 19.18
CA LEU A 580 34.61 2.99 18.43
C LEU A 580 33.26 3.65 18.72
N LEU A 581 33.30 4.81 19.37
CA LEU A 581 32.14 5.64 19.63
C LEU A 581 32.06 6.75 18.58
N VAL A 582 30.96 6.81 17.82
CA VAL A 582 30.68 7.92 16.91
C VAL A 582 29.84 8.96 17.65
N GLY A 583 30.30 10.20 17.78
CA GLY A 583 29.51 11.24 18.46
C GLY A 583 30.31 12.39 19.07
N SER A 584 29.81 12.91 20.19
CA SER A 584 30.36 14.09 20.90
C SER A 584 31.38 13.69 21.98
N PRO A 585 32.42 14.51 22.25
CA PRO A 585 33.43 14.26 23.28
C PRO A 585 32.90 14.09 24.72
N ALA A 586 31.72 14.65 25.03
CA ALA A 586 31.13 14.61 26.38
C ALA A 586 30.87 13.19 26.91
N VAL A 587 30.77 12.20 26.02
CA VAL A 587 30.51 10.79 26.32
C VAL A 587 31.78 10.04 26.75
N CYS A 588 32.98 10.57 26.45
CA CYS A 588 34.26 9.90 26.69
C CYS A 588 34.82 10.06 28.12
N ASP A 589 34.20 10.87 28.97
CA ASP A 589 34.69 11.15 30.34
C ASP A 589 34.34 10.05 31.37
N LEU A 590 33.69 8.97 30.95
CA LEU A 590 33.32 7.85 31.81
C LEU A 590 34.50 6.89 32.04
N GLN A 591 34.82 6.60 33.32
CA GLN A 591 35.80 5.57 33.69
C GLN A 591 35.29 4.18 33.28
N MET A 592 35.82 3.63 32.18
CA MET A 592 35.40 2.33 31.67
C MET A 592 36.01 1.17 32.48
N PRO A 593 35.24 0.11 32.79
CA PRO A 593 35.81 -1.12 33.31
C PRO A 593 36.63 -1.82 32.23
N ALA A 594 37.87 -2.21 32.56
CA ALA A 594 38.68 -3.09 31.72
C ALA A 594 37.88 -4.36 31.34
N PRO A 595 37.92 -4.84 30.07
CA PRO A 595 39.02 -4.70 29.11
C PRO A 595 38.74 -3.86 27.82
N LEU A 596 37.78 -2.93 27.79
CA LEU A 596 37.47 -2.13 26.59
C LEU A 596 38.29 -0.83 26.48
N GLU A 597 38.90 -0.60 25.31
CA GLU A 597 39.56 0.68 24.96
C GLU A 597 38.63 1.52 24.07
N VAL A 598 38.20 2.71 24.53
CA VAL A 598 37.26 3.56 23.77
C VAL A 598 38.01 4.54 22.88
N GLN A 599 37.65 4.57 21.60
CA GLN A 599 38.12 5.56 20.63
C GLN A 599 36.94 6.41 20.15
N LEU A 600 37.12 7.73 20.14
CA LEU A 600 36.11 8.66 19.62
C LEU A 600 36.32 8.92 18.12
N LEU A 601 35.24 8.85 17.35
CA LEU A 601 35.11 9.46 16.05
C LEU A 601 34.18 10.68 16.20
N GLU A 602 34.78 11.87 16.22
CA GLU A 602 34.03 13.12 16.37
C GLU A 602 33.09 13.34 15.18
N SER A 603 31.79 13.38 15.45
CA SER A 603 30.75 13.71 14.46
C SER A 603 29.59 14.41 15.15
N VAL A 604 29.84 15.64 15.59
CA VAL A 604 28.84 16.47 16.30
C VAL A 604 27.63 16.75 15.41
N GLU A 605 27.86 16.91 14.10
CA GLU A 605 26.83 17.18 13.11
C GLU A 605 25.79 16.06 13.02
N LEU A 606 26.19 14.79 13.16
CA LEU A 606 25.27 13.65 13.09
C LEU A 606 24.30 13.62 14.28
N THR A 607 24.80 14.03 15.45
CA THR A 607 23.99 14.14 16.67
C THR A 607 23.13 15.40 16.72
N ALA A 608 23.36 16.38 15.84
CA ALA A 608 22.61 17.61 15.79
C ALA A 608 21.26 17.47 15.05
N PHE A 609 21.08 16.43 14.23
CA PHE A 609 19.82 16.16 13.54
C PHE A 609 18.69 15.89 14.53
N SER A 610 17.55 16.52 14.27
CA SER A 610 16.34 16.36 15.06
C SER A 610 15.22 15.68 14.29
N CYS A 611 14.28 15.14 15.03
CA CYS A 611 13.02 14.61 14.51
C CYS A 611 12.35 15.66 13.60
N SER A 612 12.03 15.26 12.37
CA SER A 612 11.39 16.09 11.35
C SER A 612 10.46 15.23 10.50
N LEU A 613 9.68 15.83 9.60
CA LEU A 613 8.85 15.06 8.67
C LEU A 613 9.67 14.24 7.65
N LEU A 614 10.96 14.54 7.48
CA LEU A 614 11.86 13.74 6.66
C LEU A 614 12.47 12.57 7.44
N HIS A 615 12.52 12.64 8.77
CA HIS A 615 13.22 11.67 9.62
C HIS A 615 14.61 11.35 9.06
N ASP A 616 14.91 10.07 8.81
CA ASP A 616 16.14 9.56 8.22
C ASP A 616 16.17 9.62 6.67
N GLY A 617 15.15 10.21 6.06
CA GLY A 617 15.04 10.45 4.62
C GLY A 617 15.63 11.77 4.14
N ASP A 618 16.22 12.57 5.03
CA ASP A 618 16.96 13.78 4.69
C ASP A 618 18.29 13.42 3.97
N PRO A 619 18.52 13.87 2.73
CA PRO A 619 19.76 13.58 2.01
C PRO A 619 21.04 14.00 2.74
N ALA A 620 21.01 15.08 3.54
CA ALA A 620 22.16 15.52 4.33
C ALA A 620 22.48 14.54 5.45
N TYR A 621 21.44 14.03 6.13
CA TYR A 621 21.60 12.99 7.14
C TYR A 621 22.15 11.70 6.52
N GLN A 622 21.58 11.26 5.38
CA GLN A 622 22.02 10.05 4.68
C GLN A 622 23.48 10.13 4.23
N HIS A 623 23.88 11.28 3.68
CA HIS A 623 25.26 11.53 3.27
C HIS A 623 26.22 11.48 4.47
N LEU A 624 25.93 12.22 5.53
CA LEU A 624 26.77 12.28 6.72
C LEU A 624 26.85 10.94 7.46
N PHE A 625 25.74 10.21 7.57
CA PHE A 625 25.72 8.90 8.20
C PHE A 625 26.59 7.90 7.43
N LEU A 626 26.50 7.89 6.09
CA LEU A 626 27.34 7.02 5.26
C LEU A 626 28.82 7.41 5.34
N ASP A 627 29.13 8.71 5.37
CA ASP A 627 30.50 9.19 5.57
C ASP A 627 31.08 8.71 6.91
N CYS A 628 30.33 8.87 8.00
CA CYS A 628 30.72 8.37 9.33
C CYS A 628 30.93 6.86 9.31
N LEU A 629 30.02 6.11 8.67
CA LEU A 629 30.12 4.66 8.55
C LEU A 629 31.39 4.22 7.81
N LEU A 630 31.71 4.83 6.66
CA LEU A 630 32.90 4.52 5.88
C LEU A 630 34.20 4.83 6.65
N HIS A 631 34.23 5.93 7.40
CA HIS A 631 35.37 6.28 8.26
C HIS A 631 35.51 5.30 9.44
N SER A 632 34.40 4.91 10.05
CA SER A 632 34.39 3.94 11.15
C SER A 632 34.91 2.57 10.72
N LEU A 633 34.39 2.04 9.62
CA LEU A 633 34.75 0.70 9.13
C LEU A 633 36.24 0.57 8.78
N ARG A 634 36.91 1.66 8.38
CA ARG A 634 38.37 1.67 8.14
C ARG A 634 39.22 1.61 9.40
N ARG A 635 38.66 1.99 10.56
CA ARG A 635 39.39 2.07 11.84
C ARG A 635 39.22 0.81 12.70
N LEU A 636 38.19 0.00 12.41
CA LEU A 636 37.86 -1.20 13.17
C LEU A 636 38.74 -2.38 12.75
N HIS A 637 39.14 -3.19 13.73
CA HIS A 637 39.80 -4.47 13.57
C HIS A 637 38.83 -5.60 13.91
N THR A 638 39.15 -6.83 13.47
CA THR A 638 38.29 -7.99 13.76
C THR A 638 38.08 -8.16 15.26
N GLY A 639 36.82 -8.28 15.68
CA GLY A 639 36.42 -8.38 17.08
C GLY A 639 36.04 -7.03 17.74
N ASP A 640 36.37 -5.90 17.11
CA ASP A 640 36.04 -4.57 17.66
C ASP A 640 34.53 -4.32 17.70
N VAL A 641 34.15 -3.33 18.51
CA VAL A 641 32.77 -2.91 18.76
C VAL A 641 32.58 -1.48 18.27
N MET A 642 31.39 -1.16 17.78
CA MET A 642 31.02 0.19 17.35
C MET A 642 29.68 0.62 17.95
N ILE A 643 29.65 1.83 18.49
CA ILE A 643 28.43 2.51 18.93
C ILE A 643 28.14 3.62 17.91
N LEU A 644 27.03 3.49 17.20
CA LEU A 644 26.66 4.38 16.09
C LEU A 644 25.29 5.04 16.36
N PRO A 645 25.24 6.35 16.60
CA PRO A 645 23.99 7.09 16.73
C PRO A 645 23.16 7.00 15.44
N ILE A 646 21.85 6.81 15.60
CA ILE A 646 20.91 6.70 14.50
C ILE A 646 19.62 7.44 14.80
N LEU A 647 19.09 8.14 13.80
CA LEU A 647 17.83 8.88 13.91
C LEU A 647 16.64 7.94 13.79
N SER A 648 16.63 7.08 12.76
CA SER A 648 15.71 5.97 12.54
C SER A 648 16.17 5.14 11.33
N CYS A 649 15.42 4.08 11.01
CA CYS A 649 15.53 3.30 9.77
C CYS A 649 14.18 3.23 9.05
N PHE A 650 13.46 4.35 8.91
CA PHE A 650 12.18 4.35 8.21
C PHE A 650 12.36 4.24 6.69
N THR A 651 13.48 4.75 6.16
CA THR A 651 13.77 4.68 4.73
C THR A 651 14.51 3.40 4.34
N ARG A 652 14.27 2.93 3.12
CA ARG A 652 14.95 1.75 2.56
C ARG A 652 16.44 1.99 2.31
N PHE A 653 16.86 3.24 2.16
CA PHE A 653 18.27 3.59 2.14
C PHE A 653 18.94 3.24 3.47
N MET A 654 18.37 3.70 4.59
CA MET A 654 18.94 3.44 5.92
C MET A 654 18.80 1.99 6.36
N ALA A 655 17.69 1.34 6.04
CA ALA A 655 17.54 -0.10 6.22
C ALA A 655 18.65 -0.88 5.46
N GLY A 656 19.05 -0.40 4.28
CA GLY A 656 20.16 -0.97 3.53
C GLY A 656 21.51 -0.81 4.21
N LEU A 657 21.77 0.33 4.86
CA LEU A 657 22.99 0.50 5.66
C LEU A 657 22.98 -0.41 6.90
N THR A 658 21.81 -0.60 7.53
CA THR A 658 21.67 -1.59 8.62
C THR A 658 21.93 -3.02 8.14
N PHE A 659 21.51 -3.38 6.92
CA PHE A 659 21.85 -4.69 6.33
C PHE A 659 23.36 -4.84 6.10
N VAL A 660 24.04 -3.80 5.60
CA VAL A 660 25.52 -3.84 5.47
C VAL A 660 26.17 -4.07 6.82
N LEU A 661 25.75 -3.33 7.85
CA LEU A 661 26.24 -3.54 9.21
C LEU A 661 26.00 -4.98 9.67
N HIS A 662 24.80 -5.53 9.41
CA HIS A 662 24.45 -6.91 9.78
C HIS A 662 25.38 -7.94 9.17
N GLY A 663 25.86 -7.72 7.95
CA GLY A 663 26.87 -8.58 7.32
C GLY A 663 28.31 -8.34 7.77
N CYS A 664 28.59 -7.29 8.54
CA CYS A 664 29.94 -6.91 8.98
C CYS A 664 30.18 -7.13 10.47
N PHE A 665 29.15 -7.40 11.26
CA PHE A 665 29.25 -7.56 12.70
C PHE A 665 28.57 -8.85 13.12
N ARG A 666 29.14 -9.51 14.12
CA ARG A 666 28.57 -10.74 14.67
C ARG A 666 27.20 -10.49 15.29
N PHE A 667 27.00 -9.35 15.93
CA PHE A 667 25.71 -8.99 16.51
C PHE A 667 25.42 -7.50 16.33
N ILE A 668 24.15 -7.18 16.12
CA ILE A 668 23.63 -5.82 16.19
C ILE A 668 22.44 -5.82 17.15
N THR A 669 22.46 -4.87 18.08
CA THR A 669 21.27 -4.49 18.85
C THR A 669 21.14 -2.97 18.83
N PHE A 670 20.10 -2.42 19.47
CA PHE A 670 19.93 -0.99 19.62
C PHE A 670 19.55 -0.62 21.05
N SER A 671 19.88 0.62 21.43
CA SER A 671 19.42 1.23 22.67
C SER A 671 18.81 2.59 22.39
N CYS A 672 17.83 2.99 23.19
CA CYS A 672 17.14 4.27 23.08
C CYS A 672 17.23 5.05 24.41
N PRO A 673 18.41 5.59 24.78
CA PRO A 673 18.63 6.30 26.03
C PRO A 673 17.96 7.68 26.10
N THR A 674 17.31 8.01 27.22
CA THR A 674 16.65 9.32 27.47
C THR A 674 17.69 10.45 27.57
N SER A 675 17.52 11.54 26.82
CA SER A 675 18.44 12.70 26.79
C SER A 675 17.77 13.99 27.26
N LEU A 676 18.56 15.00 27.64
CA LEU A 676 18.10 16.37 27.89
C LEU A 676 17.61 17.07 26.60
N GLU A 677 18.04 16.60 25.43
CA GLU A 677 17.60 17.05 24.11
C GLU A 677 16.93 15.90 23.34
N PRO A 678 15.80 15.36 23.82
CA PRO A 678 15.36 14.01 23.48
C PRO A 678 14.69 13.88 22.09
N LEU A 679 14.54 15.00 21.36
CA LEU A 679 14.08 15.05 19.97
C LEU A 679 15.23 14.99 18.95
N ARG A 680 16.49 14.96 19.40
CA ARG A 680 17.68 14.74 18.55
C ARG A 680 17.96 13.25 18.35
N THR A 681 18.97 12.92 17.56
CA THR A 681 19.52 11.56 17.43
C THR A 681 19.85 10.98 18.81
N CYS A 682 18.92 10.18 19.37
CA CYS A 682 19.04 9.61 20.70
C CYS A 682 19.11 8.08 20.69
N ALA A 683 18.78 7.42 19.59
CA ALA A 683 18.96 5.98 19.46
C ALA A 683 20.39 5.67 19.02
N VAL A 684 20.91 4.54 19.49
CA VAL A 684 22.26 4.07 19.14
C VAL A 684 22.18 2.61 18.70
N LEU A 685 22.87 2.28 17.62
CA LEU A 685 23.16 0.91 17.24
C LEU A 685 24.40 0.43 17.99
N LEU A 686 24.31 -0.74 18.61
CA LEU A 686 25.42 -1.43 19.25
C LEU A 686 25.85 -2.57 18.32
N CYS A 687 26.95 -2.36 17.59
CA CYS A 687 27.48 -3.30 16.61
C CYS A 687 28.69 -4.02 17.24
N ILE A 688 28.58 -5.33 17.44
CA ILE A 688 29.52 -6.09 18.29
C ILE A 688 30.24 -7.15 17.45
N GLY A 689 31.56 -7.19 17.59
CA GLY A 689 32.40 -8.21 16.97
C GLY A 689 32.51 -8.01 15.47
N TYR A 690 33.24 -6.98 15.04
CA TYR A 690 33.48 -6.70 13.63
C TYR A 690 34.14 -7.89 12.91
N GLN A 691 33.65 -8.24 11.73
CA GLN A 691 34.06 -9.41 10.94
C GLN A 691 34.70 -9.03 9.59
N ASN A 692 35.10 -7.76 9.44
CA ASN A 692 35.59 -7.16 8.20
C ASN A 692 34.50 -6.91 7.14
N LEU A 693 34.64 -5.84 6.36
CA LEU A 693 33.79 -5.53 5.20
C LEU A 693 34.56 -5.88 3.92
N PRO A 694 33.98 -6.64 2.97
CA PRO A 694 34.68 -6.93 1.73
C PRO A 694 35.01 -5.65 0.94
N ASP A 695 36.24 -5.54 0.42
CA ASP A 695 36.74 -4.34 -0.29
C ASP A 695 35.82 -3.88 -1.42
N ALA A 696 35.23 -4.82 -2.15
CA ALA A 696 34.32 -4.49 -3.25
C ALA A 696 33.02 -3.84 -2.77
N VAL A 697 32.51 -4.25 -1.60
CA VAL A 697 31.35 -3.61 -0.97
C VAL A 697 31.72 -2.22 -0.45
N PHE A 698 32.91 -2.08 0.14
CA PHE A 698 33.42 -0.78 0.56
C PHE A 698 33.52 0.18 -0.64
N GLN A 699 34.11 -0.25 -1.76
CA GLN A 699 34.18 0.54 -3.00
C GLN A 699 32.79 0.89 -3.54
N PHE A 700 31.83 -0.04 -3.50
CA PHE A 700 30.46 0.26 -3.89
C PHE A 700 29.84 1.36 -3.02
N LEU A 701 29.99 1.28 -1.70
CA LEU A 701 29.48 2.30 -0.78
C LEU A 701 30.17 3.65 -0.96
N GLN A 702 31.46 3.68 -1.32
CA GLN A 702 32.15 4.92 -1.70
C GLN A 702 31.53 5.54 -2.97
N ASN A 703 31.20 4.73 -3.98
CA ASN A 703 30.52 5.23 -5.17
C ASN A 703 29.12 5.80 -4.85
N VAL A 704 28.39 5.17 -3.92
CA VAL A 704 27.11 5.68 -3.41
C VAL A 704 27.31 7.00 -2.67
N HIS A 705 28.33 7.10 -1.81
CA HIS A 705 28.69 8.33 -1.11
C HIS A 705 28.98 9.47 -2.10
N ASP A 706 29.80 9.23 -3.12
CA ASP A 706 30.13 10.25 -4.14
C ASP A 706 28.89 10.70 -4.94
N LEU A 707 27.95 9.78 -5.18
CA LEU A 707 26.68 10.11 -5.80
C LEU A 707 25.80 10.95 -4.87
N LEU A 708 25.72 10.62 -3.58
CA LEU A 708 25.01 11.43 -2.58
C LEU A 708 25.58 12.85 -2.54
N SER A 709 26.90 13.01 -2.53
CA SER A 709 27.54 14.34 -2.56
C SER A 709 27.13 15.15 -3.80
N LYS A 710 27.02 14.51 -4.97
CA LYS A 710 26.55 15.18 -6.20
C LYS A 710 25.07 15.58 -6.13
N LEU A 711 24.25 14.80 -5.44
CA LEU A 711 22.80 15.02 -5.30
C LEU A 711 22.42 15.88 -4.09
N LEU A 712 23.38 16.26 -3.23
CA LEU A 712 23.12 16.98 -1.98
C LEU A 712 22.66 18.42 -2.18
N HIS A 713 22.84 18.99 -3.37
CA HIS A 713 22.46 20.36 -3.65
C HIS A 713 20.96 20.60 -3.32
N PRO A 714 20.58 21.65 -2.57
CA PRO A 714 19.20 21.86 -2.13
C PRO A 714 18.17 21.88 -3.28
N SER A 715 18.58 22.38 -4.45
CA SER A 715 17.75 22.43 -5.66
C SER A 715 17.76 21.15 -6.50
N ALA A 716 18.47 20.11 -6.10
CA ALA A 716 18.47 18.83 -6.82
C ALA A 716 17.08 18.19 -6.72
N PRO A 717 16.45 17.82 -7.86
CA PRO A 717 15.10 17.26 -7.85
C PRO A 717 15.07 15.77 -7.45
N ARG A 718 16.23 15.13 -7.34
CA ARG A 718 16.40 13.70 -7.11
C ARG A 718 17.26 13.43 -5.88
N GLN A 719 17.07 12.26 -5.28
CA GLN A 719 17.94 11.69 -4.25
C GLN A 719 18.10 10.19 -4.48
N VAL A 720 19.11 9.58 -3.85
CA VAL A 720 19.21 8.12 -3.78
C VAL A 720 18.11 7.61 -2.85
N LEU A 721 17.24 6.74 -3.35
CA LEU A 721 16.18 6.16 -2.53
C LEU A 721 16.58 4.78 -1.98
N GLN A 722 17.39 4.04 -2.73
CA GLN A 722 17.69 2.64 -2.46
C GLN A 722 18.99 2.24 -3.16
N PHE A 723 19.76 1.34 -2.56
CA PHE A 723 20.90 0.67 -3.22
C PHE A 723 20.86 -0.85 -3.07
N LEU A 724 20.00 -1.39 -2.20
CA LEU A 724 19.74 -2.82 -2.05
C LEU A 724 18.38 -3.21 -2.62
N PRO A 725 18.24 -4.38 -3.24
CA PRO A 725 16.92 -4.88 -3.65
C PRO A 725 15.96 -4.98 -2.45
N MET A 726 14.69 -4.60 -2.65
CA MET A 726 13.69 -4.70 -1.59
C MET A 726 13.47 -6.16 -1.17
N GLU A 727 13.66 -7.11 -2.08
CA GLU A 727 13.61 -8.54 -1.82
C GLU A 727 14.56 -8.94 -0.69
N VAL A 728 15.71 -8.29 -0.55
CA VAL A 728 16.68 -8.56 0.53
C VAL A 728 16.21 -7.92 1.83
N LEU A 729 15.75 -6.66 1.77
CA LEU A 729 15.32 -5.89 2.95
C LEU A 729 14.05 -6.43 3.61
N LEU A 730 13.21 -7.13 2.85
CA LEU A 730 11.93 -7.67 3.31
C LEU A 730 12.04 -9.07 3.91
N GLN A 731 13.24 -9.58 4.21
CA GLN A 731 13.43 -10.97 4.64
C GLN A 731 13.97 -11.10 6.07
N GLY A 732 13.49 -12.16 6.74
CA GLY A 732 14.13 -12.75 7.91
C GLY A 732 14.17 -11.86 9.15
N THR A 733 15.24 -12.02 9.92
CA THR A 733 15.47 -11.36 11.21
C THR A 733 15.77 -9.87 11.07
N LEU A 734 16.30 -9.42 9.93
CA LEU A 734 16.53 -8.00 9.67
C LEU A 734 15.22 -7.22 9.72
N LEU A 735 14.18 -7.70 9.04
CA LEU A 735 12.90 -7.00 9.00
C LEU A 735 12.29 -6.88 10.40
N ASP A 736 12.31 -7.96 11.19
CA ASP A 736 11.84 -7.95 12.58
C ASP A 736 12.62 -6.94 13.42
N PHE A 737 13.96 -6.92 13.29
CA PHE A 737 14.83 -5.97 13.98
C PHE A 737 14.49 -4.51 13.63
N LEU A 738 14.33 -4.21 12.34
CA LEU A 738 14.00 -2.86 11.88
C LEU A 738 12.63 -2.39 12.42
N TRP A 739 11.64 -3.29 12.49
CA TRP A 739 10.34 -3.00 13.08
C TRP A 739 10.44 -2.67 14.56
N ASP A 740 11.20 -3.45 15.33
CA ASP A 740 11.40 -3.21 16.77
C ASP A 740 12.12 -1.88 17.01
N LEU A 741 13.21 -1.61 16.28
CA LEU A 741 13.99 -0.37 16.33
C LEU A 741 13.10 0.85 16.05
N ASN A 742 12.40 0.84 14.92
CA ASN A 742 11.60 1.97 14.48
C ASN A 742 10.38 2.19 15.38
N ALA A 743 9.74 1.13 15.88
CA ALA A 743 8.63 1.25 16.83
C ALA A 743 9.11 1.88 18.15
N ALA A 744 10.29 1.49 18.65
CA ALA A 744 10.88 2.07 19.86
C ALA A 744 11.15 3.57 19.70
N ILE A 745 11.81 3.96 18.61
CA ILE A 745 12.11 5.36 18.29
C ILE A 745 10.81 6.17 18.15
N ALA A 746 9.86 5.68 17.35
CA ALA A 746 8.65 6.42 17.05
C ALA A 746 7.75 6.64 18.29
N LYS A 747 7.53 5.59 19.09
CA LYS A 747 6.71 5.69 20.32
C LYS A 747 7.34 6.65 21.33
N ARG A 748 8.67 6.63 21.44
CA ARG A 748 9.40 7.55 22.32
C ARG A 748 9.28 9.00 21.87
N HIS A 749 9.55 9.31 20.60
CA HIS A 749 9.39 10.68 20.09
C HIS A 749 7.95 11.17 20.28
N LEU A 750 6.96 10.31 20.01
CA LEU A 750 5.56 10.63 20.21
C LEU A 750 5.24 10.97 21.68
N HIS A 751 5.75 10.18 22.63
CA HIS A 751 5.58 10.46 24.06
C HIS A 751 6.10 11.84 24.46
N LEU A 752 7.32 12.17 24.02
CA LEU A 752 7.99 13.41 24.39
C LEU A 752 7.25 14.64 23.85
N ILE A 753 6.77 14.58 22.60
CA ILE A 753 5.98 15.65 22.01
C ILE A 753 4.67 15.84 22.77
N ILE A 754 3.95 14.75 23.06
CA ILE A 754 2.68 14.78 23.80
C ILE A 754 2.87 15.30 25.22
N GLN A 755 3.94 14.90 25.90
CA GLN A 755 4.24 15.38 27.25
C GLN A 755 4.56 16.87 27.24
N GLY A 756 5.38 17.34 26.30
CA GLY A 756 5.67 18.77 26.14
C GLY A 756 4.41 19.62 25.95
N GLU A 757 3.43 19.15 25.16
CA GLU A 757 2.13 19.81 24.99
C GLU A 757 1.30 19.83 26.28
N ARG A 758 1.29 18.72 27.04
CA ARG A 758 0.58 18.66 28.33
C ARG A 758 1.16 19.62 29.35
N ASP A 759 2.48 19.67 29.45
CA ASP A 759 3.19 20.55 30.37
C ASP A 759 2.97 22.03 29.99
N GLN A 760 2.95 22.35 28.69
CA GLN A 760 2.57 23.68 28.20
C GLN A 760 1.12 24.03 28.57
N ALA A 761 0.16 23.11 28.37
CA ALA A 761 -1.24 23.34 28.73
C ALA A 761 -1.43 23.59 30.23
N ILE A 762 -0.75 22.82 31.09
CA ILE A 762 -0.76 23.00 32.55
C ILE A 762 -0.17 24.36 32.91
N SER A 763 0.99 24.72 32.35
CA SER A 763 1.63 26.01 32.63
C SER A 763 0.80 27.22 32.17
N SER A 764 -0.03 27.06 31.13
CA SER A 764 -0.95 28.10 30.65
C SER A 764 -2.23 28.24 31.48
N LEU A 765 -2.55 27.26 32.33
CA LEU A 765 -3.67 27.31 33.29
C LEU A 765 -3.25 27.85 34.67
N GLU A 766 -1.94 27.89 34.94
CA GLU A 766 -1.35 28.41 36.19
C GLU A 766 -0.92 29.90 36.09
N LEU A 767 -1.08 30.52 34.90
CA LEU A 767 -0.93 31.95 34.61
C LEU A 767 -2.31 32.61 34.47
#